data_AF-A0A2D8EW39-F1
#
_entry.id   AF-A0A2D8EW39-F1
#
_cell.length_a   1.000
_cell.length_b   1.000
_cell.length_c   1.000
_cell.angle_alpha   90.00
_cell.angle_beta   90.00
_cell.angle_gamma   90.00
#
_symmetry.space_group_name_H-M   'P 1'
#
loop_
_entity.id
_entity.type
_entity.pdbx_description
1 polymer ?
#
loop_
_entity_poly.entity_id
_entity_poly.type
_entity_poly.pdbx_seq_one_letter_code
_entity_poly.pdbx_strand_id
1 'polypeptide(L)'
;RSIFLKYTGTLDSACTITIGPNTVSKLWFIENATSGSQNIIIKQGSGATITIANGQTKAIYSDGAGSGGAMVDAFQDLSIPDLFIDDDLTFTSDSAVITFGADGDTTLTHTDGSGLTLNSTNKLMFNDASQFIQGSSATVLSLGATDEIDLTATAMDFNGTVTISGDTTLEDGADLITASAGTSNVRIGVNAGNSIASGGNYNVAVGDEAGTAISTGDNNTFVGYASGDAVTTGTESVAVGSNALSAAVGSDKNTALGAYALRNDTEGEQSVAVGHQALNAQNFATATSAYNVAVGANAGVSVTTATRSVLIGGLSGDALTTGSRNNVIGYNALGSDTLGARATALGYGALQTQNFTTATDNYNVALGYNAGGSVTTGIQNTFVGALAGDSLQDADHNVAIGYASLTTDTLGSHSVAIGRSALETQNFTTATNTYNVAIGSDAGARVTTGARNTLIGGLAGDHLTTSSENVALGYAALTAATTGDANTAIGTSALSTNTISDRNVAVGHSALAAHNVATGGDSYNVAVGFFAGTALTTGVQNALIGGLAGDALLAASDNTAVGYAALSEETGGQNNVAVGTSALANQVNSSGNIYNTAVGSKAGQQLTTGTDNTFVGGLAADALTTGSNNVVVGAGALGADTKGSQSVAIGRLALAAQNFTTATNSLNTAVGYLAGAAITTGTQNTLMGNAVGDVINTGTENAAYGYGALSSETAGSKNTALGTLALLALNTSSAAGNTSVGYNSGREMTTGVQNVTMGAFAGDALTDSDNNVAIGYLALTSETTGHGSTAVGYNTLGNQNVAGGSQTQNTAVGYNAGALIASATLNTAIGALALDAEINGHRNTAVGYAALSTQQSGTSTNTSNTGVGFHAGVSITTGGSNTIVGSDAGDSITSGSNNVIVGQNSDCAATESNTIVLGQSVQAVGSSNFTFGAGSTDSNIAAGATTITAPSDERYKENIADSTAGLSFINDLRPVTFQWKKEKDVPSNHRSYVEGSDKRVMNSDGEINHGFIAQEVKTAIDNHSELKDGFDMWSEENIEGGGGRQRVAPAALIPILVKAIQELSAEIETLKSGG
;
A
#
# COMPACT_ATOMS: atom_id res chain seq x y z
N ARG A 1 -89.57 140.60 88.25
CA ARG A 1 -88.83 140.62 89.54
C ARG A 1 -89.47 139.57 90.43
N SER A 2 -88.84 138.40 90.53
CA SER A 2 -89.41 137.17 91.10
C SER A 2 -89.02 137.03 92.58
N ILE A 3 -89.83 136.33 93.39
CA ILE A 3 -89.70 136.26 94.86
C ILE A 3 -89.77 134.79 95.34
N PHE A 4 -89.00 134.47 96.39
CA PHE A 4 -88.93 133.17 97.08
C PHE A 4 -88.92 133.40 98.61
N LEU A 5 -89.55 132.54 99.43
CA LEU A 5 -89.80 132.75 100.88
C LEU A 5 -89.74 131.43 101.71
N LYS A 6 -89.29 131.50 102.98
CA LYS A 6 -89.14 130.36 103.92
C LYS A 6 -89.43 130.76 105.39
N TYR A 7 -89.90 129.82 106.23
CA TYR A 7 -90.33 130.03 107.64
C TYR A 7 -89.71 129.03 108.63
N THR A 8 -89.36 129.48 109.85
CA THR A 8 -88.85 128.64 110.97
C THR A 8 -89.19 129.22 112.35
N GLY A 9 -89.79 128.45 113.26
CA GLY A 9 -90.05 128.84 114.66
C GLY A 9 -91.33 128.24 115.25
N THR A 10 -91.56 128.40 116.56
CA THR A 10 -92.82 127.99 117.22
C THR A 10 -93.88 129.08 117.06
N LEU A 11 -95.02 128.74 116.48
CA LEU A 11 -96.11 129.66 116.13
C LEU A 11 -97.36 129.39 116.96
N ASP A 12 -98.25 130.38 117.05
CA ASP A 12 -99.53 130.26 117.76
C ASP A 12 -100.58 129.48 116.95
N SER A 13 -101.80 129.38 117.48
CA SER A 13 -102.84 128.46 117.01
C SER A 13 -103.57 128.88 115.71
N ALA A 14 -103.11 129.88 114.94
CA ALA A 14 -103.89 130.44 113.82
C ALA A 14 -103.24 130.43 112.40
N CYS A 15 -101.92 130.48 112.27
CA CYS A 15 -101.10 130.20 111.06
C CYS A 15 -101.70 130.42 109.63
N THR A 16 -102.34 131.56 109.33
CA THR A 16 -102.91 131.85 107.98
C THR A 16 -102.35 133.14 107.36
N ILE A 17 -101.97 133.10 106.07
CA ILE A 17 -101.40 134.25 105.33
C ILE A 17 -102.38 134.73 104.24
N THR A 18 -102.71 136.03 104.24
CA THR A 18 -103.59 136.66 103.25
C THR A 18 -102.82 137.65 102.37
N ILE A 19 -102.94 137.51 101.04
CA ILE A 19 -102.38 138.43 100.05
C ILE A 19 -103.47 139.41 99.60
N GLY A 20 -103.17 140.72 99.61
CA GLY A 20 -104.10 141.76 99.14
C GLY A 20 -104.32 141.75 97.61
N PRO A 21 -105.34 142.45 97.08
CA PRO A 21 -105.60 142.55 95.63
C PRO A 21 -104.37 143.08 94.86
N ASN A 22 -104.07 142.48 93.71
CA ASN A 22 -102.92 142.82 92.86
C ASN A 22 -103.35 142.98 91.40
N THR A 23 -102.85 144.02 90.73
CA THR A 23 -103.16 144.35 89.32
C THR A 23 -102.06 143.94 88.33
N VAL A 24 -101.16 143.01 88.70
CA VAL A 24 -99.99 142.60 87.87
C VAL A 24 -99.73 141.09 87.93
N SER A 25 -99.57 140.44 86.77
CA SER A 25 -99.29 138.99 86.64
C SER A 25 -97.88 138.60 87.11
N LYS A 26 -97.72 137.43 87.77
CA LYS A 26 -96.46 136.95 88.40
C LYS A 26 -96.39 135.43 88.55
N LEU A 27 -95.18 134.87 88.70
CA LEU A 27 -94.90 133.46 89.00
C LEU A 27 -94.19 133.31 90.37
N TRP A 28 -94.47 132.25 91.13
CA TRP A 28 -94.13 132.06 92.55
C TRP A 28 -93.57 130.66 92.89
N PHE A 29 -92.77 130.56 93.96
CA PHE A 29 -92.21 129.31 94.53
C PHE A 29 -92.13 129.37 96.08
N ILE A 30 -92.53 128.31 96.82
CA ILE A 30 -92.69 128.30 98.30
C ILE A 30 -92.37 126.91 98.93
N GLU A 31 -91.80 126.85 100.16
CA GLU A 31 -91.41 125.65 100.93
C GLU A 31 -91.96 125.65 102.40
N ASN A 32 -92.26 124.47 103.00
CA ASN A 32 -92.66 124.29 104.42
C ASN A 32 -91.70 123.31 105.16
N ALA A 33 -91.20 123.67 106.35
CA ALA A 33 -90.19 122.89 107.11
C ALA A 33 -90.34 123.01 108.64
N THR A 34 -91.52 122.67 109.18
CA THR A 34 -91.86 122.83 110.62
C THR A 34 -91.60 121.56 111.45
N SER A 35 -91.33 121.71 112.75
CA SER A 35 -91.06 120.57 113.67
C SER A 35 -92.32 119.86 114.20
N GLY A 36 -93.50 120.42 113.95
CA GLY A 36 -94.79 119.77 114.12
C GLY A 36 -95.45 119.47 112.77
N SER A 37 -96.56 118.72 112.78
CA SER A 37 -97.31 118.31 111.59
C SER A 37 -98.18 119.43 110.97
N GLN A 38 -97.65 120.65 110.87
CA GLN A 38 -98.42 121.87 110.59
C GLN A 38 -98.26 122.32 109.11
N ASN A 39 -99.36 122.78 108.51
CA ASN A 39 -99.46 123.11 107.08
C ASN A 39 -99.46 124.63 106.82
N ILE A 40 -99.05 125.04 105.62
CA ILE A 40 -99.07 126.43 105.15
C ILE A 40 -100.15 126.60 104.07
N ILE A 41 -100.88 127.72 104.11
CA ILE A 41 -102.04 128.02 103.26
C ILE A 41 -101.91 129.45 102.68
N ILE A 42 -102.14 129.61 101.37
CA ILE A 42 -102.03 130.90 100.64
C ILE A 42 -103.37 131.26 99.97
N LYS A 43 -103.80 132.52 100.10
CA LYS A 43 -105.06 133.07 99.55
C LYS A 43 -104.93 134.52 99.07
N GLN A 44 -105.64 134.88 98.00
CA GLN A 44 -105.86 136.27 97.55
C GLN A 44 -107.36 136.57 97.40
N GLY A 45 -107.83 137.68 98.00
CA GLY A 45 -109.22 138.15 97.86
C GLY A 45 -110.27 137.10 98.23
N SER A 46 -111.33 136.99 97.43
CA SER A 46 -112.34 135.92 97.50
C SER A 46 -112.03 134.73 96.57
N GLY A 47 -110.82 134.67 96.01
CA GLY A 47 -110.37 133.63 95.06
C GLY A 47 -109.90 132.32 95.71
N ALA A 48 -109.50 131.38 94.87
CA ALA A 48 -109.10 130.02 95.25
C ALA A 48 -107.81 129.95 96.09
N THR A 49 -107.66 128.84 96.84
CA THR A 49 -106.61 128.65 97.85
C THR A 49 -105.66 127.52 97.44
N ILE A 50 -104.35 127.69 97.67
CA ILE A 50 -103.33 126.65 97.47
C ILE A 50 -102.73 126.24 98.83
N THR A 51 -102.58 124.93 99.07
CA THR A 51 -102.09 124.33 100.32
C THR A 51 -100.74 123.66 100.12
N ILE A 52 -99.82 123.81 101.10
CA ILE A 52 -98.47 123.22 101.07
C ILE A 52 -98.22 122.43 102.36
N ALA A 53 -98.06 121.11 102.20
CA ALA A 53 -97.75 120.19 103.29
C ALA A 53 -96.28 120.31 103.73
N ASN A 54 -95.97 119.86 104.96
CA ASN A 54 -94.61 119.89 105.50
C ASN A 54 -93.65 119.06 104.60
N GLY A 55 -92.59 119.70 104.10
CA GLY A 55 -91.56 119.10 103.24
C GLY A 55 -91.64 119.35 101.72
N GLN A 56 -92.64 120.09 101.18
CA GLN A 56 -92.83 120.26 99.72
C GLN A 56 -92.49 121.66 99.16
N THR A 57 -92.20 121.69 97.84
CA THR A 57 -92.05 122.91 97.01
C THR A 57 -92.97 122.85 95.77
N LYS A 58 -93.59 123.97 95.37
CA LYS A 58 -94.45 124.09 94.16
C LYS A 58 -94.25 125.40 93.39
N ALA A 59 -94.56 125.39 92.09
CA ALA A 59 -94.55 126.55 91.18
C ALA A 59 -96.00 126.99 90.85
N ILE A 60 -96.28 128.31 90.84
CA ILE A 60 -97.66 128.84 90.72
C ILE A 60 -97.69 130.19 89.98
N TYR A 61 -98.59 130.41 89.01
CA TYR A 61 -98.78 131.67 88.28
C TYR A 61 -100.05 132.44 88.70
N SER A 62 -99.95 133.72 89.05
CA SER A 62 -101.05 134.67 89.33
C SER A 62 -101.29 135.67 88.18
N ASP A 63 -102.55 135.99 87.85
CA ASP A 63 -102.90 136.79 86.65
C ASP A 63 -102.86 138.33 86.77
N GLY A 64 -103.06 138.91 87.96
CA GLY A 64 -103.15 140.36 88.15
C GLY A 64 -104.51 141.01 87.87
N ALA A 65 -105.64 140.32 88.01
CA ALA A 65 -106.98 140.89 87.73
C ALA A 65 -107.63 141.71 88.87
N GLY A 66 -106.86 142.16 89.89
CA GLY A 66 -107.39 142.95 91.01
C GLY A 66 -108.03 142.09 92.11
N SER A 67 -109.28 142.37 92.50
CA SER A 67 -109.97 141.65 93.59
C SER A 67 -110.45 140.24 93.22
N GLY A 68 -110.33 139.83 91.96
CA GLY A 68 -110.84 138.55 91.43
C GLY A 68 -109.85 137.71 90.61
N GLY A 69 -108.54 137.88 90.78
CA GLY A 69 -107.51 137.13 90.03
C GLY A 69 -107.31 135.66 90.45
N ALA A 70 -106.82 134.82 89.53
CA ALA A 70 -106.70 133.36 89.64
C ALA A 70 -105.24 132.80 89.60
N MET A 71 -105.05 131.49 89.82
CA MET A 71 -103.76 130.78 90.03
C MET A 71 -103.62 129.41 89.29
N VAL A 72 -102.51 129.09 88.59
CA VAL A 72 -102.35 127.85 87.72
C VAL A 72 -100.91 127.23 87.63
N ASP A 73 -100.78 126.00 87.09
CA ASP A 73 -99.58 125.16 86.80
C ASP A 73 -99.42 124.88 85.26
N ALA A 74 -98.27 124.40 84.78
CA ALA A 74 -97.74 124.81 83.46
C ALA A 74 -97.91 123.86 82.24
N PHE A 75 -97.32 122.66 82.22
CA PHE A 75 -97.10 121.89 80.96
C PHE A 75 -97.18 120.36 81.13
N GLN A 76 -97.53 119.63 80.06
CA GLN A 76 -97.60 118.15 80.05
C GLN A 76 -97.41 117.47 78.66
N ASP A 77 -97.59 118.16 77.52
CA ASP A 77 -97.56 117.58 76.16
C ASP A 77 -96.82 118.48 75.14
N LEU A 78 -96.01 117.92 74.23
CA LEU A 78 -95.33 118.67 73.15
C LEU A 78 -95.11 117.85 71.87
N SER A 79 -95.35 118.46 70.70
CA SER A 79 -95.15 117.89 69.36
C SER A 79 -94.34 118.86 68.48
N ILE A 80 -93.40 118.34 67.68
CA ILE A 80 -92.51 119.12 66.80
C ILE A 80 -92.50 118.49 65.39
N PRO A 81 -92.80 119.25 64.30
CA PRO A 81 -93.04 118.66 62.98
C PRO A 81 -91.82 118.04 62.26
N ASP A 82 -90.64 118.64 62.39
CA ASP A 82 -89.43 118.23 61.66
C ASP A 82 -88.28 117.98 62.62
N LEU A 83 -87.67 116.79 62.55
CA LEU A 83 -86.52 116.38 63.36
C LEU A 83 -85.34 116.01 62.45
N PHE A 84 -84.40 116.93 62.29
CA PHE A 84 -83.09 116.63 61.70
C PHE A 84 -82.12 116.16 62.79
N ILE A 85 -81.53 114.99 62.58
CA ILE A 85 -80.48 114.42 63.42
C ILE A 85 -79.21 114.37 62.58
N ASP A 86 -78.10 114.89 63.10
CA ASP A 86 -76.83 115.10 62.38
C ASP A 86 -75.91 113.85 62.43
N ASP A 87 -76.33 112.79 63.14
CA ASP A 87 -75.62 111.52 63.34
C ASP A 87 -76.61 110.38 63.72
N ASP A 88 -76.12 109.18 64.06
CA ASP A 88 -76.90 107.94 64.25
C ASP A 88 -78.08 107.97 65.24
N LEU A 89 -79.22 107.42 64.81
CA LEU A 89 -80.42 107.17 65.63
C LEU A 89 -80.39 105.74 66.22
N THR A 90 -80.01 105.61 67.49
CA THR A 90 -79.93 104.30 68.18
C THR A 90 -81.20 103.99 68.99
N PHE A 91 -81.87 102.88 68.66
CA PHE A 91 -83.01 102.37 69.45
C PHE A 91 -82.54 101.38 70.53
N THR A 92 -82.86 101.64 71.79
CA THR A 92 -82.35 100.90 72.97
C THR A 92 -83.37 99.95 73.61
N SER A 93 -84.48 99.67 72.93
CA SER A 93 -85.53 98.75 73.39
C SER A 93 -85.99 97.84 72.27
N ASP A 94 -86.15 96.56 72.58
CA ASP A 94 -86.87 95.61 71.72
C ASP A 94 -88.30 96.12 71.48
N SER A 95 -88.84 95.86 70.28
CA SER A 95 -90.16 96.33 69.81
C SER A 95 -90.30 97.83 69.49
N ALA A 96 -89.20 98.54 69.21
CA ALA A 96 -89.29 99.85 68.55
C ALA A 96 -89.84 99.69 67.12
N VAL A 97 -90.95 100.38 66.81
CA VAL A 97 -91.61 100.35 65.49
C VAL A 97 -91.64 101.74 64.88
N ILE A 98 -91.18 101.85 63.64
CA ILE A 98 -91.39 103.04 62.80
C ILE A 98 -92.62 102.77 61.93
N THR A 99 -93.66 103.57 62.12
CA THR A 99 -94.95 103.45 61.42
C THR A 99 -95.11 104.58 60.42
N PHE A 100 -95.40 104.26 59.16
CA PHE A 100 -95.65 105.26 58.12
C PHE A 100 -97.14 105.33 57.75
N GLY A 101 -97.65 106.54 57.56
CA GLY A 101 -99.07 106.80 57.31
C GLY A 101 -99.91 106.80 58.59
N ALA A 102 -101.03 107.54 58.60
CA ALA A 102 -101.90 107.69 59.77
C ALA A 102 -102.62 106.39 60.18
N ASP A 103 -102.62 105.39 59.29
CA ASP A 103 -103.42 104.16 59.37
C ASP A 103 -102.55 102.89 59.53
N GLY A 104 -101.23 102.98 59.32
CA GLY A 104 -100.27 101.90 59.61
C GLY A 104 -99.90 100.96 58.45
N ASP A 105 -99.98 101.40 57.20
CA ASP A 105 -99.83 100.55 56.00
C ASP A 105 -98.44 99.93 55.77
N THR A 106 -97.39 100.38 56.47
CA THR A 106 -96.05 99.76 56.38
C THR A 106 -95.24 99.96 57.67
N THR A 107 -94.62 98.88 58.15
CA THR A 107 -93.73 98.86 59.32
C THR A 107 -92.45 98.07 59.03
N LEU A 108 -91.33 98.50 59.62
CA LEU A 108 -90.09 97.71 59.70
C LEU A 108 -89.84 97.30 61.16
N THR A 109 -89.35 96.07 61.36
CA THR A 109 -89.03 95.51 62.68
C THR A 109 -87.68 94.78 62.62
N HIS A 110 -86.85 94.94 63.65
CA HIS A 110 -85.51 94.38 63.75
C HIS A 110 -85.47 93.06 64.53
N THR A 111 -84.65 92.08 64.12
CA THR A 111 -84.33 90.86 64.90
C THR A 111 -82.99 90.26 64.45
N ASP A 112 -82.20 89.73 65.38
CA ASP A 112 -80.81 89.29 65.14
C ASP A 112 -80.69 87.77 64.85
N GLY A 113 -79.69 87.36 64.06
CA GLY A 113 -79.32 85.95 63.85
C GLY A 113 -79.51 85.36 62.44
N SER A 114 -80.00 86.10 61.43
CA SER A 114 -80.06 85.63 60.03
C SER A 114 -80.05 86.73 58.94
N GLY A 115 -80.17 88.01 59.31
CA GLY A 115 -80.80 88.99 58.40
C GLY A 115 -82.31 88.72 58.25
N LEU A 116 -83.01 89.47 57.40
CA LEU A 116 -84.43 89.24 57.05
C LEU A 116 -84.60 89.51 55.55
N THR A 117 -84.95 88.57 54.65
CA THR A 117 -85.82 87.37 54.71
C THR A 117 -87.31 87.72 54.80
N LEU A 118 -88.13 87.10 53.94
CA LEU A 118 -89.55 86.86 54.23
C LEU A 118 -89.63 86.04 55.53
N ASN A 119 -90.78 86.03 56.23
CA ASN A 119 -90.97 84.93 57.18
C ASN A 119 -91.01 83.59 56.42
N SER A 120 -90.53 82.52 57.06
CA SER A 120 -90.24 81.23 56.41
C SER A 120 -91.47 80.43 55.96
N THR A 121 -92.66 81.02 56.01
CA THR A 121 -93.94 80.32 55.79
C THR A 121 -94.54 80.48 54.39
N ASN A 122 -93.96 81.30 53.49
CA ASN A 122 -94.45 81.43 52.10
C ASN A 122 -93.32 81.35 51.05
N LYS A 123 -93.55 80.57 49.99
CA LYS A 123 -92.58 80.07 48.99
C LYS A 123 -92.58 80.83 47.66
N LEU A 124 -91.56 80.58 46.84
CA LEU A 124 -91.60 80.74 45.38
C LEU A 124 -91.66 79.36 44.70
N MET A 125 -92.57 79.16 43.74
CA MET A 125 -92.73 77.95 42.92
C MET A 125 -92.89 78.33 41.45
N PHE A 126 -92.59 77.39 40.55
CA PHE A 126 -92.44 77.63 39.11
C PHE A 126 -93.11 76.50 38.30
N ASN A 127 -93.98 76.84 37.33
CA ASN A 127 -94.83 75.86 36.64
C ASN A 127 -95.31 76.32 35.23
N ASP A 128 -94.47 77.00 34.44
CA ASP A 128 -94.79 77.43 33.06
C ASP A 128 -93.53 77.52 32.17
N ALA A 129 -93.72 77.47 30.85
CA ALA A 129 -92.82 76.94 29.83
C ALA A 129 -91.61 77.81 29.40
N SER A 130 -91.05 78.65 30.28
CA SER A 130 -89.93 79.54 29.92
C SER A 130 -88.94 79.78 31.06
N GLN A 131 -88.22 78.73 31.47
CA GLN A 131 -87.26 78.79 32.59
C GLN A 131 -85.91 78.18 32.27
N PHE A 132 -84.86 78.78 32.87
CA PHE A 132 -83.46 78.37 32.75
C PHE A 132 -82.84 78.26 34.15
N ILE A 133 -82.08 77.19 34.39
CA ILE A 133 -81.29 77.03 35.62
C ILE A 133 -79.85 77.51 35.33
N GLN A 134 -79.31 78.42 36.14
CA GLN A 134 -77.92 78.90 36.04
C GLN A 134 -77.25 78.91 37.42
N GLY A 135 -75.96 78.55 37.47
CA GLY A 135 -75.17 78.50 38.69
C GLY A 135 -74.48 79.83 39.03
N SER A 136 -74.28 80.11 40.32
CA SER A 136 -73.78 81.40 40.83
C SER A 136 -72.26 81.48 41.06
N SER A 137 -71.48 80.48 40.61
CA SER A 137 -70.01 80.50 40.69
C SER A 137 -69.38 79.64 39.57
N ALA A 138 -68.32 80.16 38.96
CA ALA A 138 -67.34 79.48 38.09
C ALA A 138 -67.85 78.37 37.14
N THR A 139 -68.31 78.76 35.95
CA THR A 139 -68.23 77.99 34.68
C THR A 139 -68.90 76.62 34.55
N VAL A 140 -69.41 75.98 35.61
CA VAL A 140 -70.02 74.64 35.54
C VAL A 140 -71.32 74.57 36.37
N LEU A 141 -72.33 73.92 35.79
CA LEU A 141 -73.65 73.62 36.37
C LEU A 141 -73.56 72.69 37.59
N SER A 142 -74.53 72.74 38.51
CA SER A 142 -74.69 71.71 39.55
C SER A 142 -76.15 71.38 39.81
N LEU A 143 -76.46 70.08 39.80
CA LEU A 143 -77.72 69.44 40.16
C LEU A 143 -77.36 68.26 41.08
N GLY A 144 -78.03 68.12 42.22
CA GLY A 144 -77.77 67.04 43.18
C GLY A 144 -78.95 66.11 43.33
N ALA A 145 -78.80 64.86 42.92
CA ALA A 145 -79.70 63.76 43.24
C ALA A 145 -79.01 62.75 44.16
N THR A 146 -79.77 62.10 45.05
CA THR A 146 -79.26 61.05 45.94
C THR A 146 -79.37 59.64 45.35
N ASP A 147 -79.81 59.52 44.10
CA ASP A 147 -80.09 58.25 43.41
C ASP A 147 -79.66 58.33 41.92
N GLU A 148 -80.42 59.03 41.06
CA GLU A 148 -80.21 59.10 39.60
C GLU A 148 -80.78 60.40 38.98
N ILE A 149 -80.36 60.77 37.75
CA ILE A 149 -81.08 61.73 36.88
C ILE A 149 -81.05 61.25 35.41
N ASP A 150 -82.24 61.05 34.85
CA ASP A 150 -82.50 60.77 33.43
C ASP A 150 -82.45 62.03 32.54
N LEU A 151 -82.08 61.85 31.25
CA LEU A 151 -82.16 62.86 30.19
C LEU A 151 -82.75 62.25 28.90
N THR A 152 -84.01 62.59 28.57
CA THR A 152 -84.85 61.83 27.62
C THR A 152 -85.11 62.52 26.26
N ALA A 153 -84.15 63.30 25.75
CA ALA A 153 -84.31 64.03 24.49
C ALA A 153 -83.94 63.20 23.24
N THR A 154 -84.73 63.31 22.17
CA THR A 154 -84.49 62.59 20.90
C THR A 154 -83.28 63.09 20.10
N ALA A 155 -82.73 64.24 20.46
CA ALA A 155 -81.43 64.73 20.02
C ALA A 155 -80.87 65.66 21.11
N MET A 156 -79.58 65.52 21.44
CA MET A 156 -78.86 66.43 22.35
C MET A 156 -77.69 67.06 21.60
N ASP A 157 -77.67 68.39 21.54
CA ASP A 157 -76.60 69.17 20.94
C ASP A 157 -75.69 69.73 22.05
N PHE A 158 -74.39 69.41 21.96
CA PHE A 158 -73.37 69.84 22.91
C PHE A 158 -72.38 70.77 22.21
N ASN A 159 -72.51 72.06 22.43
CA ASN A 159 -71.70 73.09 21.78
C ASN A 159 -70.30 73.26 22.45
N GLY A 160 -69.63 72.14 22.76
CA GLY A 160 -68.35 72.07 23.48
C GLY A 160 -67.90 70.63 23.79
N THR A 161 -66.70 70.46 24.36
CA THR A 161 -66.13 69.14 24.68
C THR A 161 -66.88 68.43 25.81
N VAL A 162 -67.28 67.17 25.59
CA VAL A 162 -67.93 66.32 26.61
C VAL A 162 -66.88 65.44 27.29
N THR A 163 -66.67 65.62 28.59
CA THR A 163 -65.80 64.77 29.41
C THR A 163 -66.66 63.97 30.38
N ILE A 164 -66.83 62.67 30.11
CA ILE A 164 -67.50 61.73 31.01
C ILE A 164 -66.42 61.11 31.90
N SER A 165 -66.52 61.28 33.22
CA SER A 165 -65.54 60.74 34.19
C SER A 165 -65.86 59.30 34.64
N GLY A 166 -66.62 58.55 33.84
CA GLY A 166 -67.12 57.21 34.08
C GLY A 166 -67.55 56.53 32.77
N ASP A 167 -68.12 55.34 32.85
CA ASP A 167 -68.46 54.50 31.68
C ASP A 167 -69.65 55.03 30.86
N THR A 168 -69.87 54.48 29.65
CA THR A 168 -70.92 54.94 28.70
C THR A 168 -71.50 53.78 27.86
N THR A 169 -72.81 53.82 27.58
CA THR A 169 -73.60 52.81 26.82
C THR A 169 -74.63 53.48 25.89
N LEU A 170 -75.08 52.80 24.83
CA LEU A 170 -75.91 53.34 23.73
C LEU A 170 -77.07 52.39 23.33
N GLU A 171 -78.17 52.93 22.75
CA GLU A 171 -79.40 52.22 22.36
C GLU A 171 -79.64 52.09 20.82
N ASP A 172 -80.67 51.34 20.46
CA ASP A 172 -80.97 50.83 19.09
C ASP A 172 -81.31 51.92 18.06
N GLY A 173 -80.75 51.79 16.85
CA GLY A 173 -80.95 52.71 15.72
C GLY A 173 -79.88 53.80 15.51
N ALA A 174 -78.86 53.89 16.38
CA ALA A 174 -77.65 54.69 16.15
C ALA A 174 -76.44 53.76 15.91
N ASP A 175 -75.62 54.07 14.91
CA ASP A 175 -75.14 53.01 14.01
C ASP A 175 -74.22 51.90 14.60
N LEU A 176 -74.47 50.61 14.35
CA LEU A 176 -75.75 49.95 14.04
C LEU A 176 -75.57 48.43 14.19
N ILE A 177 -76.05 47.79 15.27
CA ILE A 177 -76.37 46.35 15.20
C ILE A 177 -77.66 46.24 14.39
N THR A 178 -77.54 46.39 13.07
CA THR A 178 -78.65 46.18 12.15
C THR A 178 -79.21 44.78 12.33
N ALA A 179 -80.53 44.68 12.53
CA ALA A 179 -81.25 43.43 12.36
C ALA A 179 -81.07 42.93 10.92
N SER A 180 -80.10 42.04 10.69
CA SER A 180 -79.95 41.31 9.44
C SER A 180 -80.86 40.08 9.46
N ALA A 181 -81.26 39.60 8.28
CA ALA A 181 -82.06 38.37 8.19
C ALA A 181 -81.21 37.09 8.42
N GLY A 182 -79.88 37.20 8.44
CA GLY A 182 -78.96 36.21 9.00
C GLY A 182 -78.71 36.46 10.51
N THR A 183 -78.39 35.41 11.26
CA THR A 183 -78.18 35.50 12.72
C THR A 183 -76.75 35.88 13.08
N SER A 184 -76.60 36.71 14.12
CA SER A 184 -75.31 36.98 14.81
C SER A 184 -74.22 37.64 13.95
N ASN A 185 -74.61 38.58 13.08
CA ASN A 185 -73.68 39.37 12.27
C ASN A 185 -73.25 40.68 12.96
N VAL A 186 -72.03 41.15 12.69
CA VAL A 186 -71.51 42.48 13.06
C VAL A 186 -71.32 43.29 11.79
N ARG A 187 -72.03 44.40 11.61
CA ARG A 187 -71.94 45.27 10.42
C ARG A 187 -71.67 46.72 10.84
N ILE A 188 -70.57 47.31 10.38
CA ILE A 188 -70.13 48.66 10.79
C ILE A 188 -69.55 49.38 9.55
N GLY A 189 -70.28 50.32 8.98
CA GLY A 189 -69.86 51.07 7.79
C GLY A 189 -70.93 51.10 6.69
N VAL A 190 -70.76 52.02 5.73
CA VAL A 190 -71.70 52.19 4.62
C VAL A 190 -71.67 50.94 3.73
N ASN A 191 -72.85 50.44 3.33
CA ASN A 191 -73.02 49.21 2.53
C ASN A 191 -72.40 47.91 3.12
N ALA A 192 -71.88 47.93 4.35
CA ALA A 192 -71.29 46.77 4.99
C ALA A 192 -72.32 45.64 5.12
N GLY A 193 -72.07 44.48 4.51
CA GLY A 193 -72.99 43.32 4.50
C GLY A 193 -74.39 43.60 3.95
N ASN A 194 -74.55 44.53 2.99
CA ASN A 194 -75.87 45.01 2.55
C ASN A 194 -76.79 43.91 1.97
N SER A 195 -76.26 42.94 1.22
CA SER A 195 -77.06 41.89 0.56
C SER A 195 -77.54 40.74 1.45
N ILE A 196 -77.26 40.76 2.77
CA ILE A 196 -77.62 39.69 3.71
C ILE A 196 -79.15 39.66 3.93
N ALA A 197 -79.86 38.93 3.07
CA ALA A 197 -81.32 38.91 2.97
C ALA A 197 -82.00 37.64 3.50
N SER A 198 -81.32 36.49 3.54
CA SER A 198 -81.70 35.31 4.36
C SER A 198 -80.56 34.28 4.36
N GLY A 199 -80.12 33.82 5.53
CA GLY A 199 -78.82 33.13 5.66
C GLY A 199 -77.68 34.16 5.73
N GLY A 200 -76.43 33.70 5.69
CA GLY A 200 -75.27 34.57 5.88
C GLY A 200 -75.09 34.93 7.35
N ASN A 201 -74.86 33.92 8.19
CA ASN A 201 -74.78 34.00 9.65
C ASN A 201 -73.33 34.18 10.15
N TYR A 202 -73.16 34.72 11.36
CA TYR A 202 -71.87 34.83 12.06
C TYR A 202 -70.77 35.62 11.32
N ASN A 203 -71.16 36.51 10.41
CA ASN A 203 -70.24 37.35 9.64
C ASN A 203 -69.87 38.65 10.39
N VAL A 204 -68.62 39.09 10.23
CA VAL A 204 -68.15 40.42 10.62
C VAL A 204 -67.85 41.21 9.34
N ALA A 205 -68.40 42.41 9.20
CA ALA A 205 -68.22 43.31 8.05
C ALA A 205 -68.00 44.75 8.56
N VAL A 206 -66.77 45.24 8.52
CA VAL A 206 -66.36 46.52 9.12
C VAL A 206 -65.58 47.37 8.12
N GLY A 207 -66.25 48.35 7.52
CA GLY A 207 -65.71 49.20 6.47
C GLY A 207 -66.76 49.54 5.42
N ASP A 208 -66.49 50.60 4.65
CA ASP A 208 -67.31 50.94 3.48
C ASP A 208 -67.21 49.83 2.42
N GLU A 209 -68.36 49.38 1.91
CA GLU A 209 -68.52 48.25 0.97
C GLU A 209 -68.00 46.87 1.45
N ALA A 210 -67.67 46.71 2.74
CA ALA A 210 -67.18 45.43 3.28
C ALA A 210 -68.26 44.33 3.22
N GLY A 211 -68.00 43.22 2.52
CA GLY A 211 -68.94 42.10 2.43
C GLY A 211 -70.26 42.42 1.74
N THR A 212 -70.33 43.46 0.90
CA THR A 212 -71.60 43.95 0.33
C THR A 212 -72.43 42.86 -0.35
N ALA A 213 -71.83 41.93 -1.09
CA ALA A 213 -72.55 40.88 -1.83
C ALA A 213 -72.94 39.63 -1.03
N ILE A 214 -72.62 39.51 0.27
CA ILE A 214 -72.92 38.29 1.05
C ILE A 214 -74.42 38.01 1.03
N SER A 215 -74.81 36.88 0.43
CA SER A 215 -76.20 36.43 0.34
C SER A 215 -76.49 35.26 1.27
N THR A 216 -75.61 34.25 1.29
CA THR A 216 -75.77 33.03 2.11
C THR A 216 -74.46 32.51 2.69
N GLY A 217 -73.36 33.27 2.56
CA GLY A 217 -72.04 32.89 3.08
C GLY A 217 -71.92 33.12 4.57
N ASP A 218 -71.59 32.09 5.35
CA ASP A 218 -71.53 32.11 6.82
C ASP A 218 -70.08 32.19 7.36
N ASN A 219 -69.89 32.75 8.56
CA ASN A 219 -68.65 32.80 9.34
C ASN A 219 -67.48 33.61 8.73
N ASN A 220 -67.75 34.58 7.87
CA ASN A 220 -66.71 35.42 7.26
C ASN A 220 -66.29 36.60 8.17
N THR A 221 -65.05 37.10 8.03
CA THR A 221 -64.57 38.28 8.78
C THR A 221 -63.89 39.28 7.85
N PHE A 222 -64.62 40.30 7.43
CA PHE A 222 -64.20 41.32 6.49
C PHE A 222 -64.02 42.68 7.17
N VAL A 223 -62.82 43.26 7.09
CA VAL A 223 -62.46 44.54 7.75
C VAL A 223 -61.63 45.41 6.79
N GLY A 224 -62.19 46.52 6.33
CA GLY A 224 -61.55 47.46 5.39
C GLY A 224 -62.46 47.87 4.23
N TYR A 225 -62.04 48.90 3.49
CA TYR A 225 -62.76 49.37 2.30
C TYR A 225 -62.84 48.28 1.22
N ALA A 226 -64.05 47.97 0.74
CA ALA A 226 -64.33 46.93 -0.26
C ALA A 226 -63.66 45.57 0.05
N SER A 227 -63.62 45.20 1.33
CA SER A 227 -63.07 43.90 1.75
C SER A 227 -64.14 42.80 1.61
N GLY A 228 -63.87 41.77 0.81
CA GLY A 228 -64.83 40.70 0.51
C GLY A 228 -66.12 41.17 -0.16
N ASP A 229 -66.11 42.32 -0.84
CA ASP A 229 -67.27 42.98 -1.44
C ASP A 229 -68.02 42.09 -2.45
N ALA A 230 -67.31 41.23 -3.18
CA ALA A 230 -67.83 40.28 -4.15
C ALA A 230 -68.25 38.90 -3.58
N VAL A 231 -68.03 38.63 -2.28
CA VAL A 231 -68.30 37.30 -1.69
C VAL A 231 -69.80 37.07 -1.51
N THR A 232 -70.38 36.17 -2.32
CA THR A 232 -71.81 35.85 -2.32
C THR A 232 -72.18 34.68 -1.40
N THR A 233 -71.59 33.51 -1.64
CA THR A 233 -71.91 32.25 -0.95
C THR A 233 -70.74 31.65 -0.18
N GLY A 234 -69.54 32.25 -0.28
CA GLY A 234 -68.32 31.74 0.36
C GLY A 234 -68.38 31.80 1.89
N THR A 235 -67.73 30.83 2.54
CA THR A 235 -67.82 30.60 3.99
C THR A 235 -66.44 30.57 4.66
N GLU A 236 -66.42 30.92 5.96
CA GLU A 236 -65.21 30.86 6.81
C GLU A 236 -64.00 31.70 6.29
N SER A 237 -64.23 32.69 5.41
CA SER A 237 -63.18 33.51 4.82
C SER A 237 -62.90 34.79 5.63
N VAL A 238 -61.62 35.11 5.84
CA VAL A 238 -61.15 36.31 6.52
C VAL A 238 -60.51 37.26 5.50
N ALA A 239 -60.90 38.53 5.47
CA ALA A 239 -60.33 39.55 4.59
C ALA A 239 -60.13 40.88 5.34
N VAL A 240 -58.89 41.24 5.64
CA VAL A 240 -58.55 42.42 6.45
C VAL A 240 -57.60 43.33 5.68
N GLY A 241 -58.11 44.43 5.13
CA GLY A 241 -57.39 45.36 4.27
C GLY A 241 -58.30 45.99 3.22
N SER A 242 -57.81 47.04 2.55
CA SER A 242 -58.53 47.63 1.41
C SER A 242 -58.49 46.69 0.20
N ASN A 243 -59.65 46.40 -0.41
CA ASN A 243 -59.79 45.51 -1.57
C ASN A 243 -59.17 44.11 -1.34
N ALA A 244 -59.21 43.61 -0.09
CA ALA A 244 -58.84 42.23 0.19
C ALA A 244 -59.99 41.30 -0.25
N LEU A 245 -59.67 40.22 -0.97
CA LEU A 245 -60.67 39.24 -1.46
C LEU A 245 -61.81 39.86 -2.33
N SER A 246 -61.51 40.91 -3.11
CA SER A 246 -62.53 41.76 -3.76
C SER A 246 -63.07 41.25 -5.12
N ALA A 247 -62.94 39.97 -5.43
CA ALA A 247 -63.45 39.36 -6.67
C ALA A 247 -64.05 37.96 -6.46
N ALA A 248 -64.14 37.51 -5.21
CA ALA A 248 -64.26 36.10 -4.87
C ALA A 248 -65.72 35.63 -4.80
N VAL A 249 -66.22 35.07 -5.90
CA VAL A 249 -67.60 34.62 -6.04
C VAL A 249 -67.73 33.17 -5.57
N GLY A 250 -67.96 32.98 -4.27
CA GLY A 250 -68.15 31.64 -3.68
C GLY A 250 -66.89 31.00 -3.09
N SER A 251 -65.85 31.79 -2.84
CA SER A 251 -64.57 31.36 -2.26
C SER A 251 -64.67 31.02 -0.76
N ASP A 252 -64.32 29.77 -0.43
CA ASP A 252 -64.32 29.23 0.93
C ASP A 252 -62.93 29.30 1.60
N LYS A 253 -62.93 29.58 2.92
CA LYS A 253 -61.80 29.36 3.86
C LYS A 253 -60.51 30.11 3.48
N ASN A 254 -60.64 31.22 2.77
CA ASN A 254 -59.51 32.07 2.41
C ASN A 254 -59.12 33.01 3.57
N THR A 255 -57.84 33.34 3.71
CA THR A 255 -57.35 34.31 4.71
C THR A 255 -56.52 35.40 4.03
N ALA A 256 -57.14 36.50 3.66
CA ALA A 256 -56.49 37.70 3.13
C ALA A 256 -56.22 38.73 4.26
N LEU A 257 -54.98 39.14 4.47
CA LEU A 257 -54.59 40.15 5.46
C LEU A 257 -53.56 41.12 4.84
N GLY A 258 -54.05 42.25 4.33
CA GLY A 258 -53.27 43.25 3.62
C GLY A 258 -54.07 43.88 2.48
N ALA A 259 -53.68 45.09 2.06
CA ALA A 259 -54.34 45.75 0.93
C ALA A 259 -54.09 44.95 -0.37
N TYR A 260 -55.15 44.70 -1.12
CA TYR A 260 -55.15 43.93 -2.37
C TYR A 260 -54.67 42.46 -2.26
N ALA A 261 -54.69 41.86 -1.05
CA ALA A 261 -54.44 40.44 -0.88
C ALA A 261 -55.61 39.61 -1.46
N LEU A 262 -55.32 38.58 -2.27
CA LEU A 262 -56.32 37.79 -3.01
C LEU A 262 -57.33 38.64 -3.82
N ARG A 263 -56.92 39.81 -4.30
CA ARG A 263 -57.84 40.80 -4.92
C ARG A 263 -58.68 40.22 -6.05
N ASN A 264 -58.04 39.50 -6.98
CA ASN A 264 -58.71 38.97 -8.17
C ASN A 264 -59.12 37.49 -8.01
N ASP A 265 -58.94 36.90 -6.83
CA ASP A 265 -59.32 35.50 -6.58
C ASP A 265 -60.82 35.33 -6.79
N THR A 266 -61.20 34.58 -7.81
CA THR A 266 -62.58 34.37 -8.24
C THR A 266 -63.22 33.17 -7.57
N GLU A 267 -62.55 32.02 -7.68
CA GLU A 267 -63.07 30.68 -7.35
C GLU A 267 -62.02 29.84 -6.58
N GLY A 268 -60.97 30.47 -6.04
CA GLY A 268 -59.96 29.79 -5.22
C GLY A 268 -60.43 29.59 -3.77
N GLU A 269 -60.12 28.44 -3.20
CA GLU A 269 -60.43 28.11 -1.80
C GLU A 269 -59.15 27.79 -1.00
N GLN A 270 -59.21 28.00 0.32
CA GLN A 270 -58.19 27.59 1.30
C GLN A 270 -56.79 28.22 1.08
N SER A 271 -56.72 29.38 0.43
CA SER A 271 -55.51 30.18 0.28
C SER A 271 -55.32 31.15 1.46
N VAL A 272 -54.07 31.34 1.89
CA VAL A 272 -53.65 32.31 2.91
C VAL A 272 -52.77 33.35 2.23
N ALA A 273 -53.13 34.63 2.29
CA ALA A 273 -52.42 35.74 1.68
C ALA A 273 -52.24 36.87 2.69
N VAL A 274 -51.03 37.02 3.24
CA VAL A 274 -50.71 38.02 4.27
C VAL A 274 -49.66 39.00 3.76
N GLY A 275 -50.07 40.21 3.40
CA GLY A 275 -49.21 41.27 2.87
C GLY A 275 -49.89 42.09 1.78
N HIS A 276 -49.27 43.20 1.39
CA HIS A 276 -49.73 43.98 0.25
C HIS A 276 -49.62 43.15 -1.04
N GLN A 277 -50.70 43.04 -1.82
CA GLN A 277 -50.75 42.31 -3.10
C GLN A 277 -50.32 40.82 -3.04
N ALA A 278 -50.37 40.16 -1.88
CA ALA A 278 -50.14 38.72 -1.79
C ALA A 278 -51.22 37.94 -2.58
N LEU A 279 -50.83 37.01 -3.46
CA LEU A 279 -51.71 36.26 -4.37
C LEU A 279 -52.70 37.14 -5.16
N ASN A 280 -52.27 38.31 -5.63
CA ASN A 280 -53.18 39.29 -6.24
C ASN A 280 -53.94 38.76 -7.47
N ALA A 281 -53.28 37.96 -8.33
CA ALA A 281 -53.81 37.51 -9.62
C ALA A 281 -54.45 36.11 -9.62
N GLN A 282 -54.66 35.48 -8.46
CA GLN A 282 -55.26 34.14 -8.37
C GLN A 282 -56.61 34.18 -9.10
N ASN A 283 -56.89 33.25 -10.00
CA ASN A 283 -58.09 33.29 -10.85
C ASN A 283 -58.35 31.90 -11.45
N PHE A 284 -59.16 31.11 -10.75
CA PHE A 284 -59.61 29.81 -11.23
C PHE A 284 -60.92 29.95 -12.01
N ALA A 285 -61.10 29.11 -13.03
CA ALA A 285 -62.33 29.11 -13.85
C ALA A 285 -63.52 28.38 -13.18
N THR A 286 -63.26 27.68 -12.07
CA THR A 286 -64.20 26.87 -11.28
C THR A 286 -63.65 26.68 -9.86
N ALA A 287 -64.54 26.54 -8.87
CA ALA A 287 -64.21 26.23 -7.48
C ALA A 287 -63.04 25.24 -7.34
N THR A 288 -61.93 25.71 -6.78
CA THR A 288 -60.67 24.96 -6.72
C THR A 288 -60.01 25.13 -5.36
N SER A 289 -59.81 24.02 -4.65
CA SER A 289 -59.02 23.97 -3.41
C SER A 289 -57.54 24.27 -3.70
N ALA A 290 -57.21 25.56 -3.64
CA ALA A 290 -55.97 26.15 -4.11
C ALA A 290 -54.82 25.89 -3.14
N TYR A 291 -55.07 26.01 -1.82
CA TYR A 291 -54.09 25.75 -0.76
C TYR A 291 -52.76 26.53 -0.91
N ASN A 292 -52.79 27.73 -1.50
CA ASN A 292 -51.60 28.56 -1.63
C ASN A 292 -51.39 29.38 -0.36
N VAL A 293 -50.16 29.44 0.16
CA VAL A 293 -49.79 30.26 1.32
C VAL A 293 -48.79 31.31 0.88
N ALA A 294 -49.19 32.58 0.80
CA ALA A 294 -48.32 33.71 0.52
C ALA A 294 -48.23 34.64 1.73
N VAL A 295 -47.02 34.97 2.18
CA VAL A 295 -46.79 35.86 3.32
C VAL A 295 -45.64 36.82 3.00
N GLY A 296 -45.98 38.05 2.62
CA GLY A 296 -45.02 39.08 2.22
C GLY A 296 -45.63 40.07 1.23
N ALA A 297 -44.98 41.23 1.04
CA ALA A 297 -45.37 42.16 -0.01
C ALA A 297 -45.10 41.54 -1.39
N ASN A 298 -46.12 41.52 -2.25
CA ASN A 298 -46.11 40.99 -3.61
C ASN A 298 -45.74 39.49 -3.72
N ALA A 299 -45.85 38.72 -2.61
CA ALA A 299 -45.62 37.28 -2.63
C ALA A 299 -46.67 36.58 -3.53
N GLY A 300 -46.22 35.82 -4.54
CA GLY A 300 -47.11 35.16 -5.49
C GLY A 300 -48.01 36.09 -6.30
N VAL A 301 -47.62 37.35 -6.54
CA VAL A 301 -48.51 38.36 -7.15
C VAL A 301 -49.10 37.93 -8.51
N SER A 302 -48.34 37.18 -9.32
CA SER A 302 -48.76 36.70 -10.64
C SER A 302 -49.40 35.30 -10.65
N VAL A 303 -49.57 34.66 -9.48
CA VAL A 303 -50.14 33.29 -9.39
C VAL A 303 -51.56 33.33 -9.90
N THR A 304 -51.86 32.63 -11.00
CA THR A 304 -53.20 32.56 -11.58
C THR A 304 -53.89 31.24 -11.24
N THR A 305 -53.27 30.12 -11.62
CA THR A 305 -53.86 28.77 -11.44
C THR A 305 -52.91 27.78 -10.77
N ALA A 306 -51.78 28.24 -10.21
CA ALA A 306 -50.92 27.38 -9.38
C ALA A 306 -51.66 26.94 -8.11
N THR A 307 -51.36 25.73 -7.61
CA THR A 307 -51.93 25.20 -6.36
C THR A 307 -50.87 24.62 -5.43
N ARG A 308 -51.17 24.62 -4.13
CA ARG A 308 -50.38 24.03 -3.04
C ARG A 308 -48.96 24.59 -2.92
N SER A 309 -48.75 25.86 -3.29
CA SER A 309 -47.46 26.53 -3.18
C SER A 309 -47.35 27.36 -1.88
N VAL A 310 -46.18 27.36 -1.25
CA VAL A 310 -45.83 28.19 -0.09
C VAL A 310 -44.85 29.26 -0.56
N LEU A 311 -45.11 30.54 -0.27
CA LEU A 311 -44.46 31.73 -0.82
C LEU A 311 -44.28 32.78 0.30
N ILE A 312 -43.24 32.62 1.14
CA ILE A 312 -43.05 33.43 2.36
C ILE A 312 -41.86 34.37 2.20
N GLY A 313 -42.10 35.65 1.95
CA GLY A 313 -41.10 36.70 1.79
C GLY A 313 -41.50 37.71 0.71
N GLY A 314 -40.91 38.90 0.76
CA GLY A 314 -41.15 39.92 -0.27
C GLY A 314 -40.68 39.45 -1.64
N LEU A 315 -41.52 39.58 -2.68
CA LEU A 315 -41.25 39.08 -4.03
C LEU A 315 -40.98 37.56 -4.11
N SER A 316 -41.49 36.76 -3.16
CA SER A 316 -41.34 35.29 -3.24
C SER A 316 -42.28 34.71 -4.30
N GLY A 317 -41.72 34.07 -5.33
CA GLY A 317 -42.47 33.50 -6.46
C GLY A 317 -43.39 34.50 -7.16
N ASP A 318 -43.00 35.77 -7.26
CA ASP A 318 -43.85 36.85 -7.77
C ASP A 318 -44.15 36.75 -9.28
N ALA A 319 -43.27 36.12 -10.06
CA ALA A 319 -43.49 35.77 -11.47
C ALA A 319 -44.31 34.48 -11.71
N LEU A 320 -44.54 33.66 -10.67
CA LEU A 320 -45.16 32.33 -10.79
C LEU A 320 -46.61 32.43 -11.27
N THR A 321 -46.98 31.74 -12.35
CA THR A 321 -48.35 31.76 -12.89
C THR A 321 -49.11 30.45 -12.65
N THR A 322 -48.65 29.34 -13.24
CA THR A 322 -49.31 28.02 -13.19
C THR A 322 -48.50 26.95 -12.44
N GLY A 323 -47.23 27.21 -12.17
CA GLY A 323 -46.31 26.26 -11.54
C GLY A 323 -46.70 25.93 -10.10
N SER A 324 -47.03 24.66 -9.84
CA SER A 324 -47.66 24.22 -8.58
C SER A 324 -46.70 23.50 -7.63
N ARG A 325 -47.07 23.43 -6.34
CA ARG A 325 -46.32 22.71 -5.28
C ARG A 325 -44.90 23.23 -5.04
N ASN A 326 -44.68 24.53 -5.19
CA ASN A 326 -43.39 25.16 -4.90
C ASN A 326 -43.32 25.55 -3.41
N ASN A 327 -42.16 25.37 -2.78
CA ASN A 327 -41.90 25.79 -1.39
C ASN A 327 -40.83 26.88 -1.36
N VAL A 328 -41.26 28.13 -1.38
CA VAL A 328 -40.44 29.33 -1.55
C VAL A 328 -40.50 30.16 -0.27
N ILE A 329 -39.34 30.42 0.34
CA ILE A 329 -39.24 31.19 1.58
C ILE A 329 -38.00 32.08 1.52
N GLY A 330 -38.17 33.39 1.39
CA GLY A 330 -37.10 34.36 1.31
C GLY A 330 -37.44 35.57 0.45
N TYR A 331 -36.58 36.59 0.46
CA TYR A 331 -36.74 37.74 -0.42
C TYR A 331 -36.27 37.39 -1.83
N ASN A 332 -37.12 37.64 -2.83
CA ASN A 332 -36.84 37.42 -4.25
C ASN A 332 -36.35 35.99 -4.58
N ALA A 333 -36.82 35.00 -3.81
CA ALA A 333 -36.62 33.59 -4.12
C ALA A 333 -37.64 33.17 -5.18
N LEU A 334 -37.19 32.39 -6.19
CA LEU A 334 -37.99 31.97 -7.34
C LEU A 334 -38.64 33.15 -8.12
N GLY A 335 -38.00 34.33 -8.14
CA GLY A 335 -38.59 35.58 -8.65
C GLY A 335 -38.76 35.69 -10.17
N SER A 336 -38.24 34.75 -10.96
CA SER A 336 -38.40 34.73 -12.42
C SER A 336 -39.25 33.57 -12.95
N ASP A 337 -39.60 32.58 -12.10
CA ASP A 337 -40.14 31.32 -12.60
C ASP A 337 -41.63 31.45 -12.89
N THR A 338 -42.00 31.39 -14.17
CA THR A 338 -43.40 31.53 -14.59
C THR A 338 -44.17 30.21 -14.57
N LEU A 339 -43.51 29.07 -14.79
CA LEU A 339 -44.15 27.80 -15.16
C LEU A 339 -43.61 26.56 -14.41
N GLY A 340 -42.51 26.68 -13.67
CA GLY A 340 -41.86 25.58 -12.96
C GLY A 340 -42.60 25.12 -11.71
N ALA A 341 -42.61 23.81 -11.48
CA ALA A 341 -43.30 23.14 -10.39
C ALA A 341 -42.35 22.27 -9.55
N ARG A 342 -42.71 22.08 -8.27
CA ARG A 342 -41.97 21.26 -7.28
C ARG A 342 -40.57 21.77 -6.91
N ALA A 343 -40.30 23.06 -7.07
CA ALA A 343 -39.09 23.70 -6.57
C ALA A 343 -39.16 23.90 -5.04
N THR A 344 -38.02 23.83 -4.36
CA THR A 344 -37.84 24.28 -2.96
C THR A 344 -36.77 25.37 -2.94
N ALA A 345 -37.14 26.62 -2.66
CA ALA A 345 -36.26 27.79 -2.70
C ALA A 345 -36.30 28.55 -1.36
N LEU A 346 -35.41 28.21 -0.42
CA LEU A 346 -35.35 28.78 0.92
C LEU A 346 -34.08 29.62 1.12
N GLY A 347 -34.22 30.95 1.04
CA GLY A 347 -33.13 31.91 1.21
C GLY A 347 -33.32 33.18 0.38
N TYR A 348 -32.44 34.17 0.56
CA TYR A 348 -32.40 35.35 -0.30
C TYR A 348 -31.94 34.95 -1.71
N GLY A 349 -32.70 35.28 -2.76
CA GLY A 349 -32.28 35.06 -4.16
C GLY A 349 -32.11 33.58 -4.56
N ALA A 350 -32.65 32.63 -3.80
CA ALA A 350 -32.59 31.21 -4.15
C ALA A 350 -33.39 30.93 -5.43
N LEU A 351 -32.78 30.29 -6.43
CA LEU A 351 -33.35 30.03 -7.77
C LEU A 351 -33.93 31.30 -8.44
N GLN A 352 -33.29 32.45 -8.26
CA GLN A 352 -33.82 33.76 -8.67
C GLN A 352 -34.18 33.84 -10.17
N THR A 353 -33.31 33.32 -11.06
CA THR A 353 -33.49 33.40 -12.52
C THR A 353 -34.19 32.20 -13.14
N GLN A 354 -34.59 31.21 -12.35
CA GLN A 354 -35.20 29.97 -12.87
C GLN A 354 -36.45 30.35 -13.65
N ASN A 355 -36.57 29.91 -14.90
CA ASN A 355 -37.72 30.22 -15.74
C ASN A 355 -37.83 29.26 -16.93
N PHE A 356 -38.85 28.41 -16.91
CA PHE A 356 -39.11 27.45 -17.97
C PHE A 356 -40.02 28.04 -19.05
N THR A 357 -39.74 27.71 -20.32
CA THR A 357 -40.59 28.11 -21.46
C THR A 357 -41.86 27.26 -21.58
N THR A 358 -41.95 26.15 -20.84
CA THR A 358 -43.08 25.23 -20.74
C THR A 358 -43.28 24.77 -19.30
N ALA A 359 -44.50 24.33 -18.95
CA ALA A 359 -44.79 23.78 -17.62
C ALA A 359 -43.92 22.53 -17.34
N THR A 360 -43.11 22.60 -16.28
CA THR A 360 -42.05 21.62 -15.99
C THR A 360 -41.98 21.29 -14.50
N ASP A 361 -42.04 20.00 -14.14
CA ASP A 361 -41.70 19.53 -12.79
C ASP A 361 -40.16 19.54 -12.64
N ASN A 362 -39.57 20.58 -12.04
CA ASN A 362 -38.11 20.76 -12.01
C ASN A 362 -37.41 20.05 -10.85
N TYR A 363 -38.07 19.89 -9.70
CA TYR A 363 -37.50 19.30 -8.47
C TYR A 363 -36.19 19.94 -7.97
N ASN A 364 -35.92 21.19 -8.32
CA ASN A 364 -34.72 21.88 -7.81
C ASN A 364 -34.89 22.23 -6.33
N VAL A 365 -33.86 21.93 -5.54
CA VAL A 365 -33.75 22.31 -4.12
C VAL A 365 -32.64 23.34 -3.99
N ALA A 366 -32.93 24.49 -3.40
CA ALA A 366 -31.98 25.56 -3.12
C ALA A 366 -32.21 26.11 -1.71
N LEU A 367 -31.19 25.98 -0.86
CA LEU A 367 -31.22 26.40 0.55
C LEU A 367 -29.99 27.28 0.85
N GLY A 368 -30.17 28.60 0.89
CA GLY A 368 -29.10 29.54 1.22
C GLY A 368 -29.20 30.88 0.47
N TYR A 369 -28.21 31.75 0.71
CA TYR A 369 -28.06 33.01 -0.01
C TYR A 369 -27.58 32.75 -1.44
N ASN A 370 -28.38 33.17 -2.43
CA ASN A 370 -28.17 32.98 -3.87
C ASN A 370 -27.88 31.53 -4.31
N ALA A 371 -28.36 30.52 -3.56
CA ALA A 371 -28.21 29.12 -3.96
C ALA A 371 -28.94 28.87 -5.30
N GLY A 372 -28.24 28.32 -6.29
CA GLY A 372 -28.76 28.17 -7.66
C GLY A 372 -29.17 29.48 -8.33
N GLY A 373 -28.55 30.61 -7.96
CA GLY A 373 -29.00 31.96 -8.33
C GLY A 373 -29.18 32.21 -9.83
N SER A 374 -28.31 31.64 -10.68
CA SER A 374 -28.31 31.81 -12.14
C SER A 374 -28.99 30.67 -12.93
N VAL A 375 -29.59 29.68 -12.25
CA VAL A 375 -30.25 28.55 -12.92
C VAL A 375 -31.39 29.08 -13.77
N THR A 376 -31.49 28.66 -15.02
CA THR A 376 -32.57 29.05 -15.95
C THR A 376 -33.50 27.87 -16.20
N THR A 377 -32.98 26.80 -16.79
CA THR A 377 -33.73 25.63 -17.26
C THR A 377 -33.23 24.30 -16.73
N GLY A 378 -32.12 24.29 -15.97
CA GLY A 378 -31.60 23.08 -15.34
C GLY A 378 -32.58 22.46 -14.32
N ILE A 379 -32.61 21.13 -14.23
CA ILE A 379 -33.53 20.35 -13.38
C ILE A 379 -32.83 19.36 -12.44
N GLN A 380 -33.56 18.94 -11.40
CA GLN A 380 -33.18 17.91 -10.44
C GLN A 380 -31.87 18.21 -9.68
N ASN A 381 -31.57 19.49 -9.48
CA ASN A 381 -30.39 19.94 -8.75
C ASN A 381 -30.67 20.11 -7.25
N THR A 382 -29.64 19.92 -6.41
CA THR A 382 -29.71 20.12 -4.95
C THR A 382 -28.57 21.04 -4.49
N PHE A 383 -28.92 22.27 -4.12
CA PHE A 383 -28.01 23.31 -3.64
C PHE A 383 -28.28 23.64 -2.18
N VAL A 384 -27.29 23.50 -1.30
CA VAL A 384 -27.43 23.77 0.15
C VAL A 384 -26.19 24.50 0.66
N GLY A 385 -26.28 25.82 0.78
CA GLY A 385 -25.19 26.71 1.16
C GLY A 385 -25.33 28.09 0.54
N ALA A 386 -24.60 29.08 1.05
CA ALA A 386 -24.47 30.35 0.35
C ALA A 386 -23.56 30.17 -0.88
N LEU A 387 -23.99 30.69 -2.03
CA LEU A 387 -23.29 30.57 -3.32
C LEU A 387 -23.08 29.10 -3.77
N ALA A 388 -23.97 28.19 -3.38
CA ALA A 388 -23.94 26.81 -3.86
C ALA A 388 -24.57 26.73 -5.26
N GLY A 389 -23.79 26.32 -6.27
CA GLY A 389 -24.24 26.20 -7.67
C GLY A 389 -24.75 27.49 -8.29
N ASP A 390 -24.27 28.65 -7.87
CA ASP A 390 -24.89 29.95 -8.17
C ASP A 390 -24.65 30.49 -9.58
N SER A 391 -23.65 29.98 -10.32
CA SER A 391 -23.42 30.30 -11.75
C SER A 391 -24.02 29.30 -12.75
N LEU A 392 -24.58 28.17 -12.28
CA LEU A 392 -25.13 27.13 -13.16
C LEU A 392 -26.33 27.70 -13.93
N GLN A 393 -26.40 27.53 -15.24
CA GLN A 393 -27.47 28.07 -16.09
C GLN A 393 -28.41 26.95 -16.56
N ASP A 394 -27.92 26.12 -17.48
CA ASP A 394 -28.65 25.01 -18.10
C ASP A 394 -27.90 23.71 -17.81
N ALA A 395 -28.08 23.19 -16.60
CA ALA A 395 -27.33 22.07 -16.06
C ALA A 395 -28.18 21.24 -15.09
N ASP A 396 -28.06 19.92 -15.19
CA ASP A 396 -28.95 18.97 -14.52
C ASP A 396 -28.22 18.04 -13.53
N HIS A 397 -28.98 17.48 -12.59
CA HIS A 397 -28.55 16.40 -11.69
C HIS A 397 -27.33 16.74 -10.81
N ASN A 398 -27.07 18.02 -10.53
CA ASN A 398 -25.97 18.44 -9.68
C ASN A 398 -26.35 18.45 -8.19
N VAL A 399 -25.40 18.10 -7.32
CA VAL A 399 -25.49 18.26 -5.88
C VAL A 399 -24.36 19.19 -5.42
N ALA A 400 -24.68 20.38 -4.90
CA ALA A 400 -23.70 21.30 -4.32
C ALA A 400 -24.10 21.63 -2.86
N ILE A 401 -23.31 21.19 -1.89
CA ILE A 401 -23.59 21.35 -0.45
C ILE A 401 -22.37 21.97 0.24
N GLY A 402 -22.48 23.23 0.64
CA GLY A 402 -21.43 24.00 1.28
C GLY A 402 -21.25 25.39 0.67
N TYR A 403 -20.53 26.26 1.38
CA TYR A 403 -20.21 27.61 0.91
C TYR A 403 -19.38 27.56 -0.38
N ALA A 404 -19.81 28.27 -1.43
CA ALA A 404 -19.14 28.34 -2.72
C ALA A 404 -18.84 26.98 -3.37
N SER A 405 -19.67 25.96 -3.09
CA SER A 405 -19.58 24.66 -3.76
C SER A 405 -20.11 24.77 -5.20
N LEU A 406 -19.34 24.30 -6.18
CA LEU A 406 -19.69 24.36 -7.61
C LEU A 406 -20.06 25.78 -8.11
N THR A 407 -19.42 26.82 -7.55
CA THR A 407 -19.86 28.23 -7.70
C THR A 407 -19.60 28.82 -9.09
N THR A 408 -18.55 28.41 -9.81
CA THR A 408 -18.24 28.97 -11.16
C THR A 408 -18.77 28.15 -12.33
N ASP A 409 -19.36 26.98 -12.10
CA ASP A 409 -19.80 26.12 -13.20
C ASP A 409 -21.05 26.69 -13.84
N THR A 410 -21.08 26.72 -15.18
CA THR A 410 -22.18 27.29 -15.95
C THR A 410 -23.00 26.22 -16.68
N LEU A 411 -22.39 25.08 -17.03
CA LEU A 411 -22.93 24.10 -17.99
C LEU A 411 -22.58 22.63 -17.64
N GLY A 412 -21.86 22.38 -16.54
CA GLY A 412 -21.55 21.03 -16.07
C GLY A 412 -22.72 20.37 -15.37
N SER A 413 -23.08 19.17 -15.81
CA SER A 413 -24.15 18.33 -15.25
C SER A 413 -23.58 17.06 -14.58
N HIS A 414 -24.33 16.47 -13.64
CA HIS A 414 -23.94 15.26 -12.89
C HIS A 414 -22.71 15.40 -11.96
N SER A 415 -22.44 16.59 -11.42
CA SER A 415 -21.42 16.82 -10.38
C SER A 415 -21.98 16.64 -8.96
N VAL A 416 -21.15 16.13 -8.06
CA VAL A 416 -21.41 16.09 -6.61
C VAL A 416 -20.30 16.85 -5.89
N ALA A 417 -20.57 18.06 -5.39
CA ALA A 417 -19.68 18.90 -4.62
C ALA A 417 -20.20 19.04 -3.17
N ILE A 418 -19.52 18.46 -2.18
CA ILE A 418 -19.94 18.49 -0.78
C ILE A 418 -18.77 18.98 0.09
N GLY A 419 -18.81 20.24 0.48
CA GLY A 419 -17.80 20.91 1.27
C GLY A 419 -17.71 22.40 0.94
N ARG A 420 -16.92 23.14 1.70
CA ARG A 420 -16.54 24.50 1.32
C ARG A 420 -15.65 24.43 0.08
N SER A 421 -15.91 25.25 -0.93
CA SER A 421 -15.06 25.36 -2.13
C SER A 421 -14.81 24.04 -2.89
N ALA A 422 -15.69 23.05 -2.71
CA ALA A 422 -15.63 21.81 -3.49
C ALA A 422 -16.01 22.11 -4.94
N LEU A 423 -15.13 21.74 -5.90
CA LEU A 423 -15.22 22.10 -7.33
C LEU A 423 -15.40 23.62 -7.57
N GLU A 424 -14.73 24.47 -6.79
CA GLU A 424 -14.88 25.94 -6.87
C GLU A 424 -14.71 26.49 -8.30
N THR A 425 -13.66 26.10 -9.03
CA THR A 425 -13.34 26.62 -10.37
C THR A 425 -13.86 25.79 -11.55
N GLN A 426 -14.69 24.77 -11.31
CA GLN A 426 -15.18 23.91 -12.41
C GLN A 426 -16.03 24.74 -13.35
N ASN A 427 -15.71 24.75 -14.65
CA ASN A 427 -16.49 25.51 -15.63
C ASN A 427 -16.28 24.98 -17.05
N PHE A 428 -17.34 24.45 -17.66
CA PHE A 428 -17.33 23.94 -19.02
C PHE A 428 -17.88 24.97 -20.00
N THR A 429 -17.21 25.15 -21.14
CA THR A 429 -17.66 26.07 -22.22
C THR A 429 -18.79 25.51 -23.07
N THR A 430 -19.17 24.25 -22.85
CA THR A 430 -20.26 23.53 -23.51
C THR A 430 -20.95 22.61 -22.52
N ALA A 431 -22.26 22.35 -22.68
CA ALA A 431 -23.01 21.39 -21.88
C ALA A 431 -22.30 20.02 -21.82
N THR A 432 -21.92 19.60 -20.61
CA THR A 432 -21.04 18.44 -20.39
C THR A 432 -21.49 17.62 -19.19
N ASN A 433 -21.59 16.29 -19.34
CA ASN A 433 -21.76 15.40 -18.18
C ASN A 433 -20.38 15.17 -17.53
N THR A 434 -20.17 15.80 -16.37
CA THR A 434 -18.87 15.91 -15.71
C THR A 434 -18.53 14.65 -14.92
N TYR A 435 -19.52 14.06 -14.24
CA TYR A 435 -19.37 12.93 -13.32
C TYR A 435 -18.25 13.12 -12.28
N ASN A 436 -17.98 14.35 -11.88
CA ASN A 436 -17.01 14.66 -10.83
C ASN A 436 -17.67 14.56 -9.45
N VAL A 437 -17.07 13.78 -8.55
CA VAL A 437 -17.44 13.69 -7.13
C VAL A 437 -16.33 14.35 -6.32
N ALA A 438 -16.67 15.34 -5.51
CA ALA A 438 -15.77 16.09 -4.63
C ALA A 438 -16.42 16.21 -3.24
N ILE A 439 -15.83 15.57 -2.23
CA ILE A 439 -16.37 15.54 -0.86
C ILE A 439 -15.27 15.90 0.14
N GLY A 440 -15.26 17.13 0.62
CA GLY A 440 -14.26 17.68 1.52
C GLY A 440 -14.11 19.19 1.37
N SER A 441 -13.42 19.84 2.32
CA SER A 441 -13.01 21.25 2.12
C SER A 441 -11.99 21.29 0.98
N ASP A 442 -12.26 22.15 0.00
CA ASP A 442 -11.37 22.46 -1.12
C ASP A 442 -11.05 21.23 -2.01
N ALA A 443 -11.86 20.17 -1.92
CA ALA A 443 -11.74 18.98 -2.76
C ALA A 443 -12.00 19.34 -4.23
N GLY A 444 -11.03 19.06 -5.09
CA GLY A 444 -11.08 19.45 -6.51
C GLY A 444 -11.22 20.94 -6.76
N ALA A 445 -10.80 21.82 -5.82
CA ALA A 445 -11.05 23.26 -5.90
C ALA A 445 -10.61 23.89 -7.24
N ARG A 446 -9.53 23.40 -7.85
CA ARG A 446 -8.97 23.91 -9.12
C ARG A 446 -9.36 23.13 -10.38
N VAL A 447 -10.25 22.14 -10.27
CA VAL A 447 -10.78 21.42 -11.45
C VAL A 447 -11.42 22.45 -12.36
N THR A 448 -11.05 22.48 -13.64
CA THR A 448 -11.62 23.39 -14.63
C THR A 448 -12.48 22.64 -15.63
N THR A 449 -11.85 21.75 -16.40
CA THR A 449 -12.51 20.92 -17.43
C THR A 449 -12.21 19.42 -17.29
N GLY A 450 -11.51 19.03 -16.23
CA GLY A 450 -11.30 17.62 -15.89
C GLY A 450 -12.61 16.91 -15.58
N ALA A 451 -12.78 15.65 -15.98
CA ALA A 451 -14.03 14.90 -15.85
C ALA A 451 -13.81 13.49 -15.26
N ARG A 452 -14.88 12.89 -14.74
CA ARG A 452 -14.91 11.54 -14.14
C ARG A 452 -13.95 11.36 -12.95
N ASN A 453 -13.65 12.43 -12.21
CA ASN A 453 -12.80 12.38 -11.02
C ASN A 453 -13.60 12.04 -9.75
N THR A 454 -13.04 11.23 -8.84
CA THR A 454 -13.61 10.93 -7.52
C THR A 454 -12.65 11.38 -6.43
N LEU A 455 -12.96 12.51 -5.78
CA LEU A 455 -12.10 13.25 -4.85
C LEU A 455 -12.78 13.31 -3.49
N ILE A 456 -12.27 12.62 -2.47
CA ILE A 456 -12.91 12.48 -1.16
C ILE A 456 -11.86 12.68 -0.06
N GLY A 457 -11.95 13.79 0.66
CA GLY A 457 -10.98 14.23 1.65
C GLY A 457 -10.72 15.74 1.54
N GLY A 458 -10.24 16.36 2.63
CA GLY A 458 -9.77 17.74 2.56
C GLY A 458 -8.52 17.84 1.68
N LEU A 459 -8.48 18.81 0.77
CA LEU A 459 -7.41 18.98 -0.23
C LEU A 459 -7.23 17.76 -1.17
N ALA A 460 -8.24 16.91 -1.35
CA ALA A 460 -8.17 15.80 -2.30
C ALA A 460 -8.23 16.34 -3.74
N GLY A 461 -7.16 16.15 -4.52
CA GLY A 461 -7.06 16.61 -5.92
C GLY A 461 -7.26 18.11 -6.11
N ASP A 462 -6.94 18.93 -5.11
CA ASP A 462 -7.22 20.37 -5.07
C ASP A 462 -6.48 21.20 -6.14
N HIS A 463 -5.43 20.67 -6.76
CA HIS A 463 -4.72 21.27 -7.89
C HIS A 463 -5.08 20.73 -9.29
N LEU A 464 -5.88 19.66 -9.41
CA LEU A 464 -6.25 19.06 -10.70
C LEU A 464 -6.89 20.13 -11.58
N THR A 465 -6.45 20.34 -12.83
CA THR A 465 -7.04 21.36 -13.71
C THR A 465 -7.87 20.72 -14.83
N THR A 466 -7.21 20.24 -15.88
CA THR A 466 -7.84 19.54 -17.02
C THR A 466 -7.87 18.02 -16.85
N SER A 467 -7.29 17.52 -15.76
CA SER A 467 -7.04 16.10 -15.57
C SER A 467 -8.31 15.28 -15.25
N SER A 468 -8.37 14.07 -15.78
CA SER A 468 -9.57 13.23 -15.80
C SER A 468 -9.32 11.80 -15.28
N GLU A 469 -10.41 11.15 -14.88
CA GLU A 469 -10.46 9.73 -14.46
C GLU A 469 -9.63 9.40 -13.20
N ASN A 470 -9.32 10.40 -12.37
CA ASN A 470 -8.57 10.19 -11.13
C ASN A 470 -9.47 9.80 -9.95
N VAL A 471 -8.94 8.96 -9.05
CA VAL A 471 -9.53 8.64 -7.75
C VAL A 471 -8.57 9.13 -6.66
N ALA A 472 -8.97 10.13 -5.86
CA ALA A 472 -8.22 10.63 -4.72
C ALA A 472 -9.05 10.48 -3.44
N LEU A 473 -8.71 9.53 -2.56
CA LEU A 473 -9.43 9.25 -1.31
C LEU A 473 -8.47 9.39 -0.11
N GLY A 474 -8.50 10.54 0.55
CA GLY A 474 -7.63 10.85 1.70
C GLY A 474 -7.34 12.34 1.83
N TYR A 475 -6.81 12.75 2.99
CA TYR A 475 -6.32 14.12 3.15
C TYR A 475 -5.08 14.36 2.27
N ALA A 476 -5.11 15.43 1.47
CA ALA A 476 -4.05 15.80 0.52
C ALA A 476 -3.62 14.67 -0.45
N ALA A 477 -4.53 13.74 -0.77
CA ALA A 477 -4.30 12.75 -1.81
C ALA A 477 -4.29 13.46 -3.19
N LEU A 478 -3.28 13.19 -4.01
CA LEU A 478 -3.12 13.77 -5.36
C LEU A 478 -3.08 15.33 -5.40
N THR A 479 -2.66 15.98 -4.30
CA THR A 479 -2.75 17.44 -4.08
C THR A 479 -1.88 18.31 -5.01
N ALA A 480 -0.88 17.76 -5.70
CA ALA A 480 -0.03 18.53 -6.64
C ALA A 480 -0.38 18.33 -8.13
N ALA A 481 -1.30 17.40 -8.46
CA ALA A 481 -1.54 17.00 -9.84
C ALA A 481 -2.23 18.10 -10.62
N THR A 482 -1.78 18.38 -11.83
CA THR A 482 -2.42 19.36 -12.72
C THR A 482 -3.02 18.68 -13.95
N THR A 483 -2.25 17.80 -14.60
CA THR A 483 -2.62 17.16 -15.88
C THR A 483 -2.43 15.64 -15.92
N GLY A 484 -2.07 14.99 -14.81
CA GLY A 484 -1.78 13.55 -14.77
C GLY A 484 -3.04 12.69 -14.63
N ASP A 485 -3.38 11.92 -15.67
CA ASP A 485 -4.67 11.25 -15.82
C ASP A 485 -4.70 9.80 -15.31
N ALA A 486 -5.91 9.33 -14.98
CA ALA A 486 -6.20 7.95 -14.58
C ALA A 486 -5.39 7.43 -13.36
N ASN A 487 -5.05 8.32 -12.42
CA ASN A 487 -4.34 7.94 -11.19
C ASN A 487 -5.31 7.54 -10.07
N THR A 488 -4.95 6.52 -9.30
CA THR A 488 -5.67 6.09 -8.08
C THR A 488 -4.80 6.34 -6.85
N ALA A 489 -5.09 7.39 -6.09
CA ALA A 489 -4.45 7.76 -4.83
C ALA A 489 -5.40 7.53 -3.64
N ILE A 490 -5.16 6.50 -2.83
CA ILE A 490 -6.00 6.16 -1.67
C ILE A 490 -5.13 6.13 -0.40
N GLY A 491 -5.33 7.10 0.47
CA GLY A 491 -4.56 7.31 1.70
C GLY A 491 -4.07 8.75 1.84
N THR A 492 -3.76 9.16 3.07
CA THR A 492 -3.19 10.48 3.34
C THR A 492 -1.88 10.66 2.57
N SER A 493 -1.76 11.76 1.81
CA SER A 493 -0.59 12.12 1.00
C SER A 493 -0.17 11.08 -0.05
N ALA A 494 -1.05 10.17 -0.48
CA ALA A 494 -0.78 9.30 -1.62
C ALA A 494 -0.62 10.16 -2.90
N LEU A 495 0.45 9.91 -3.69
CA LEU A 495 0.83 10.69 -4.88
C LEU A 495 0.92 12.21 -4.65
N SER A 496 1.34 12.66 -3.46
CA SER A 496 1.25 14.08 -3.06
C SER A 496 2.05 15.08 -3.90
N THR A 497 3.18 14.69 -4.51
CA THR A 497 3.99 15.59 -5.37
C THR A 497 3.78 15.34 -6.86
N ASN A 498 2.86 14.46 -7.23
CA ASN A 498 2.65 14.09 -8.62
C ASN A 498 2.04 15.25 -9.40
N THR A 499 2.68 15.73 -10.48
CA THR A 499 2.18 16.89 -11.24
C THR A 499 1.57 16.51 -12.60
N ILE A 500 2.20 15.58 -13.33
CA ILE A 500 1.94 15.32 -14.77
C ILE A 500 2.01 13.83 -15.17
N SER A 501 1.99 12.91 -14.21
CA SER A 501 2.21 11.47 -14.43
C SER A 501 0.89 10.73 -14.60
N ASP A 502 0.82 9.78 -15.51
CA ASP A 502 -0.44 9.06 -15.76
C ASP A 502 -0.42 7.62 -15.22
N ARG A 503 -1.62 7.08 -14.95
CA ARG A 503 -1.90 5.65 -14.70
C ARG A 503 -1.14 5.02 -13.54
N ASN A 504 -1.02 5.73 -12.42
CA ASN A 504 -0.37 5.24 -11.20
C ASN A 504 -1.42 4.79 -10.17
N VAL A 505 -1.13 3.72 -9.44
CA VAL A 505 -1.96 3.24 -8.33
C VAL A 505 -1.14 3.36 -7.05
N ALA A 506 -1.58 4.19 -6.11
CA ALA A 506 -0.97 4.42 -4.81
C ALA A 506 -2.01 4.20 -3.71
N VAL A 507 -1.91 3.10 -2.97
CA VAL A 507 -2.86 2.73 -1.91
C VAL A 507 -2.11 2.53 -0.59
N GLY A 508 -2.17 3.54 0.27
CA GLY A 508 -1.51 3.57 1.57
C GLY A 508 -1.13 4.99 1.99
N HIS A 509 -0.77 5.17 3.25
CA HIS A 509 -0.22 6.44 3.72
C HIS A 509 1.11 6.72 2.99
N SER A 510 1.17 7.87 2.32
CA SER A 510 2.34 8.35 1.58
C SER A 510 2.90 7.35 0.55
N ALA A 511 2.04 6.50 -0.03
CA ALA A 511 2.43 5.65 -1.16
C ALA A 511 2.72 6.52 -2.40
N LEU A 512 3.86 6.30 -3.08
CA LEU A 512 4.38 7.13 -4.17
C LEU A 512 4.40 8.65 -3.87
N ALA A 513 4.62 9.04 -2.61
CA ALA A 513 4.48 10.43 -2.17
C ALA A 513 5.37 11.42 -2.92
N ALA A 514 6.55 10.98 -3.38
CA ALA A 514 7.54 11.76 -4.14
C ALA A 514 7.43 11.62 -5.68
N HIS A 515 6.52 10.78 -6.19
CA HIS A 515 6.53 10.39 -7.61
C HIS A 515 6.13 11.54 -8.52
N ASN A 516 7.03 11.97 -9.41
CA ASN A 516 6.83 13.04 -10.36
C ASN A 516 7.82 12.93 -11.54
N VAL A 517 7.40 12.26 -12.63
CA VAL A 517 8.21 12.14 -13.86
C VAL A 517 8.48 13.51 -14.49
N ALA A 518 9.69 13.71 -15.01
CA ALA A 518 10.13 14.98 -15.61
C ALA A 518 9.45 15.32 -16.94
N THR A 519 8.84 14.32 -17.61
CA THR A 519 8.08 14.45 -18.85
C THR A 519 6.76 13.70 -18.67
N GLY A 520 5.64 14.37 -18.93
CA GLY A 520 4.31 13.76 -18.76
C GLY A 520 4.12 12.54 -19.65
N GLY A 521 3.46 11.52 -19.11
CA GLY A 521 3.22 10.24 -19.78
C GLY A 521 2.96 9.09 -18.81
N ASP A 522 2.65 7.94 -19.40
CA ASP A 522 2.26 6.70 -18.73
C ASP A 522 3.40 6.16 -17.84
N SER A 523 3.24 6.25 -16.51
CA SER A 523 4.25 5.74 -15.57
C SER A 523 3.97 4.33 -15.07
N TYR A 524 2.70 3.88 -15.05
CA TYR A 524 2.30 2.52 -14.69
C TYR A 524 2.84 1.97 -13.35
N ASN A 525 3.16 2.84 -12.38
CA ASN A 525 3.61 2.38 -11.06
C ASN A 525 2.42 1.92 -10.22
N VAL A 526 2.56 0.77 -9.57
CA VAL A 526 1.61 0.24 -8.58
C VAL A 526 2.32 0.19 -7.24
N ALA A 527 1.82 0.91 -6.25
CA ALA A 527 2.31 0.93 -4.87
C ALA A 527 1.16 0.68 -3.90
N VAL A 528 1.24 -0.39 -3.11
CA VAL A 528 0.18 -0.78 -2.17
C VAL A 528 0.81 -1.12 -0.82
N GLY A 529 0.75 -0.18 0.12
CA GLY A 529 1.32 -0.32 1.45
C GLY A 529 1.70 1.00 2.10
N PHE A 530 2.02 0.95 3.40
CA PHE A 530 2.56 2.08 4.16
C PHE A 530 3.95 2.44 3.61
N PHE A 531 4.13 3.68 3.14
CA PHE A 531 5.35 4.19 2.47
C PHE A 531 5.86 3.37 1.27
N ALA A 532 5.01 2.55 0.62
CA ALA A 532 5.40 1.83 -0.59
C ALA A 532 5.85 2.81 -1.69
N GLY A 533 7.08 2.66 -2.20
CA GLY A 533 7.67 3.56 -3.18
C GLY A 533 7.77 5.03 -2.75
N THR A 534 7.87 5.33 -1.45
CA THR A 534 7.75 6.73 -0.97
C THR A 534 8.82 7.68 -1.53
N ALA A 535 10.02 7.21 -1.87
CA ALA A 535 11.09 8.02 -2.46
C ALA A 535 11.13 7.97 -4.00
N LEU A 536 10.22 7.22 -4.65
CA LEU A 536 10.20 7.11 -6.11
C LEU A 536 9.92 8.48 -6.70
N THR A 537 10.76 8.94 -7.62
CA THR A 537 10.67 10.27 -8.25
C THR A 537 10.38 10.15 -9.74
N THR A 538 11.23 9.49 -10.52
CA THR A 538 11.07 9.40 -11.98
C THR A 538 11.03 7.96 -12.51
N GLY A 539 11.09 6.96 -11.63
CA GLY A 539 11.02 5.55 -12.00
C GLY A 539 9.64 5.16 -12.52
N VAL A 540 9.57 4.22 -13.46
CA VAL A 540 8.32 3.77 -14.09
C VAL A 540 8.18 2.24 -14.08
N GLN A 541 6.96 1.75 -14.26
CA GLN A 541 6.63 0.33 -14.42
C GLN A 541 7.02 -0.54 -13.21
N ASN A 542 7.05 0.05 -12.01
CA ASN A 542 7.33 -0.67 -10.76
C ASN A 542 6.06 -1.23 -10.10
N ALA A 543 6.14 -2.42 -9.50
CA ALA A 543 5.07 -3.07 -8.76
C ALA A 543 5.50 -3.33 -7.29
N LEU A 544 5.14 -2.40 -6.39
CA LEU A 544 5.60 -2.27 -5.01
C LEU A 544 4.48 -2.58 -4.01
N ILE A 545 4.30 -3.85 -3.63
CA ILE A 545 3.17 -4.34 -2.83
C ILE A 545 3.66 -4.83 -1.47
N GLY A 546 3.51 -4.00 -0.45
CA GLY A 546 3.93 -4.25 0.93
C GLY A 546 4.26 -2.96 1.68
N GLY A 547 4.23 -3.00 3.02
CA GLY A 547 4.79 -1.90 3.81
C GLY A 547 6.30 -1.81 3.60
N LEU A 548 6.81 -0.61 3.31
CA LEU A 548 8.21 -0.37 2.96
C LEU A 548 8.68 -1.15 1.71
N ALA A 549 7.78 -1.49 0.78
CA ALA A 549 8.19 -2.11 -0.48
C ALA A 549 8.81 -1.04 -1.40
N GLY A 550 10.10 -1.19 -1.73
CA GLY A 550 10.84 -0.26 -2.57
C GLY A 550 10.85 1.19 -2.07
N ASP A 551 10.86 1.42 -0.76
CA ASP A 551 10.68 2.75 -0.17
C ASP A 551 11.86 3.71 -0.43
N ALA A 552 13.07 3.19 -0.66
CA ALA A 552 14.25 3.96 -1.07
C ALA A 552 14.45 4.13 -2.59
N LEU A 553 13.64 3.47 -3.46
CA LEU A 553 13.81 3.53 -4.92
C LEU A 553 13.68 4.98 -5.40
N LEU A 554 14.65 5.52 -6.13
CA LEU A 554 14.64 6.92 -6.59
C LEU A 554 14.19 7.05 -8.04
N ALA A 555 15.01 6.59 -8.98
CA ALA A 555 14.79 6.68 -10.43
C ALA A 555 14.77 5.29 -11.09
N ALA A 556 14.58 4.25 -10.28
CA ALA A 556 14.60 2.86 -10.68
C ALA A 556 13.30 2.45 -11.37
N SER A 557 13.39 1.65 -12.43
CA SER A 557 12.26 1.19 -13.24
C SER A 557 12.22 -0.33 -13.34
N ASP A 558 11.06 -0.87 -13.72
CA ASP A 558 10.83 -2.29 -13.99
C ASP A 558 11.10 -3.22 -12.78
N ASN A 559 10.95 -2.71 -11.55
CA ASN A 559 11.12 -3.52 -10.35
C ASN A 559 9.79 -4.07 -9.83
N THR A 560 9.77 -5.36 -9.49
CA THR A 560 8.67 -6.00 -8.74
C THR A 560 9.13 -6.25 -7.31
N ALA A 561 8.55 -5.55 -6.32
CA ALA A 561 8.80 -5.72 -4.89
C ALA A 561 7.49 -6.13 -4.19
N VAL A 562 7.36 -7.39 -3.79
CA VAL A 562 6.14 -7.92 -3.15
C VAL A 562 6.47 -8.55 -1.80
N GLY A 563 6.20 -7.83 -0.73
CA GLY A 563 6.52 -8.22 0.65
C GLY A 563 6.86 -7.02 1.53
N TYR A 564 6.84 -7.22 2.85
CA TYR A 564 7.32 -6.20 3.78
C TYR A 564 8.83 -5.99 3.61
N ALA A 565 9.27 -4.75 3.42
CA ALA A 565 10.66 -4.36 3.22
C ALA A 565 11.39 -5.11 2.08
N ALA A 566 10.68 -5.44 0.99
CA ALA A 566 11.31 -5.94 -0.23
C ALA A 566 11.95 -4.77 -1.01
N LEU A 567 13.23 -4.90 -1.42
CA LEU A 567 14.03 -3.83 -2.06
C LEU A 567 14.08 -2.50 -1.24
N SER A 568 14.07 -2.57 0.09
CA SER A 568 13.93 -1.36 0.95
C SER A 568 15.12 -0.39 0.93
N GLU A 569 16.34 -0.85 0.63
CA GLU A 569 17.53 0.03 0.52
C GLU A 569 17.91 0.35 -0.94
N GLU A 570 17.22 -0.21 -1.93
CA GLU A 570 17.59 -0.05 -3.35
C GLU A 570 17.21 1.34 -3.84
N THR A 571 18.12 2.01 -4.53
CA THR A 571 18.01 3.42 -4.93
C THR A 571 17.96 3.62 -6.44
N GLY A 572 18.64 2.78 -7.22
CA GLY A 572 18.81 2.99 -8.67
C GLY A 572 18.79 1.72 -9.52
N GLY A 573 18.86 0.54 -8.91
CA GLY A 573 18.84 -0.74 -9.61
C GLY A 573 17.51 -1.04 -10.32
N GLN A 574 17.58 -1.42 -11.59
CA GLN A 574 16.43 -1.71 -12.45
C GLN A 574 16.28 -3.22 -12.73
N ASN A 575 15.07 -3.63 -13.13
CA ASN A 575 14.75 -5.01 -13.53
C ASN A 575 14.92 -6.07 -12.42
N ASN A 576 14.66 -5.72 -11.15
CA ASN A 576 14.71 -6.67 -10.03
C ASN A 576 13.33 -7.28 -9.73
N VAL A 577 13.30 -8.53 -9.29
CA VAL A 577 12.10 -9.22 -8.82
C VAL A 577 12.33 -9.71 -7.40
N ALA A 578 11.82 -9.01 -6.39
CA ALA A 578 11.90 -9.35 -4.97
C ALA A 578 10.51 -9.75 -4.43
N VAL A 579 10.28 -11.04 -4.20
CA VAL A 579 8.99 -11.58 -3.73
C VAL A 579 9.20 -12.34 -2.42
N GLY A 580 8.82 -11.71 -1.30
CA GLY A 580 8.96 -12.22 0.05
C GLY A 580 9.36 -11.14 1.04
N THR A 581 9.12 -11.37 2.33
CA THR A 581 9.56 -10.47 3.40
C THR A 581 11.08 -10.31 3.35
N SER A 582 11.55 -9.07 3.24
CA SER A 582 12.97 -8.71 3.17
C SER A 582 13.77 -9.41 2.07
N ALA A 583 13.14 -9.73 0.93
CA ALA A 583 13.86 -10.16 -0.27
C ALA A 583 14.64 -8.97 -0.88
N LEU A 584 15.93 -9.16 -1.18
CA LEU A 584 16.86 -8.10 -1.65
C LEU A 584 16.83 -6.81 -0.81
N ALA A 585 16.59 -6.92 0.51
CA ALA A 585 16.33 -5.76 1.36
C ALA A 585 17.48 -4.73 1.39
N ASN A 586 18.73 -5.20 1.39
CA ASN A 586 19.93 -4.38 1.53
C ASN A 586 20.62 -4.06 0.19
N GLN A 587 19.91 -4.24 -0.93
CA GLN A 587 20.44 -3.96 -2.27
C GLN A 587 20.58 -2.46 -2.47
N VAL A 588 21.72 -1.99 -3.00
CA VAL A 588 22.10 -0.56 -3.05
C VAL A 588 22.82 -0.21 -4.36
N ASN A 589 22.31 -0.68 -5.50
CA ASN A 589 22.92 -0.40 -6.79
C ASN A 589 22.61 1.03 -7.26
N SER A 590 23.63 1.86 -7.41
CA SER A 590 23.44 3.29 -7.69
C SER A 590 22.74 3.61 -9.03
N SER A 591 22.78 2.71 -10.02
CA SER A 591 22.06 2.82 -11.29
C SER A 591 22.23 1.58 -12.16
N GLY A 592 21.29 1.33 -13.10
CA GLY A 592 21.47 0.41 -14.22
C GLY A 592 20.63 -0.87 -14.11
N ASN A 593 20.72 -1.74 -15.13
CA ASN A 593 20.03 -3.03 -15.15
C ASN A 593 20.76 -4.03 -14.24
N ILE A 594 20.07 -4.56 -13.24
CA ILE A 594 20.65 -5.42 -12.20
C ILE A 594 20.20 -6.87 -12.35
N TYR A 595 18.98 -7.12 -12.84
CA TYR A 595 18.43 -8.45 -13.14
C TYR A 595 18.47 -9.48 -11.98
N ASN A 596 18.44 -9.04 -10.72
CA ASN A 596 18.32 -9.97 -9.60
C ASN A 596 16.87 -10.43 -9.40
N THR A 597 16.67 -11.75 -9.39
CA THR A 597 15.40 -12.39 -9.01
C THR A 597 15.57 -13.06 -7.65
N ALA A 598 14.71 -12.74 -6.68
CA ALA A 598 14.69 -13.27 -5.33
C ALA A 598 13.26 -13.62 -4.90
N VAL A 599 12.96 -14.90 -4.77
CA VAL A 599 11.62 -15.41 -4.42
C VAL A 599 11.72 -16.26 -3.14
N GLY A 600 11.38 -15.67 -2.00
CA GLY A 600 11.43 -16.29 -0.69
C GLY A 600 11.67 -15.28 0.43
N SER A 601 11.27 -15.62 1.65
CA SER A 601 11.59 -14.82 2.83
C SER A 601 13.11 -14.70 2.99
N LYS A 602 13.63 -13.47 3.03
CA LYS A 602 15.07 -13.15 3.11
C LYS A 602 15.94 -13.71 1.99
N ALA A 603 15.39 -14.05 0.83
CA ALA A 603 16.19 -14.43 -0.34
C ALA A 603 17.09 -13.24 -0.75
N GLY A 604 18.40 -13.47 -0.82
CA GLY A 604 19.40 -12.43 -1.12
C GLY A 604 19.42 -11.24 -0.14
N GLN A 605 19.05 -11.42 1.14
CA GLN A 605 18.83 -10.30 2.07
C GLN A 605 20.01 -9.32 2.13
N GLN A 606 21.26 -9.81 2.25
CA GLN A 606 22.47 -8.99 2.40
C GLN A 606 23.08 -8.53 1.07
N LEU A 607 22.45 -8.79 -0.08
CA LEU A 607 23.03 -8.46 -1.39
C LEU A 607 23.07 -6.96 -1.56
N THR A 608 24.26 -6.37 -1.74
CA THR A 608 24.46 -4.92 -1.85
C THR A 608 24.68 -4.49 -3.30
N THR A 609 25.62 -5.11 -4.02
CA THR A 609 26.01 -4.71 -5.39
C THR A 609 26.17 -5.88 -6.37
N GLY A 610 25.66 -7.06 -6.03
CA GLY A 610 25.63 -8.19 -6.96
C GLY A 610 24.57 -8.02 -8.05
N THR A 611 24.78 -8.65 -9.21
CA THR A 611 23.92 -8.58 -10.40
C THR A 611 23.65 -9.95 -11.00
N ASP A 612 22.60 -10.07 -11.81
CA ASP A 612 22.28 -11.26 -12.62
C ASP A 612 22.10 -12.54 -11.79
N ASN A 613 21.64 -12.40 -10.54
CA ASN A 613 21.43 -13.52 -9.63
C ASN A 613 19.98 -14.02 -9.65
N THR A 614 19.78 -15.32 -9.45
CA THR A 614 18.47 -15.94 -9.24
C THR A 614 18.47 -16.70 -7.92
N PHE A 615 17.68 -16.26 -6.95
CA PHE A 615 17.51 -16.86 -5.64
C PHE A 615 16.05 -17.31 -5.46
N VAL A 616 15.80 -18.59 -5.22
CA VAL A 616 14.45 -19.15 -5.03
C VAL A 616 14.44 -20.08 -3.82
N GLY A 617 13.79 -19.65 -2.74
CA GLY A 617 13.76 -20.33 -1.46
C GLY A 617 13.95 -19.36 -0.28
N GLY A 618 13.40 -19.72 0.89
CA GLY A 618 13.67 -18.97 2.12
C GLY A 618 15.15 -19.12 2.52
N LEU A 619 15.81 -18.01 2.86
CA LEU A 619 17.25 -17.96 3.15
C LEU A 619 18.14 -18.45 1.98
N ALA A 620 17.69 -18.31 0.73
CA ALA A 620 18.55 -18.57 -0.43
C ALA A 620 19.55 -17.40 -0.59
N ALA A 621 20.85 -17.69 -0.52
CA ALA A 621 21.95 -16.71 -0.61
C ALA A 621 21.79 -15.50 0.34
N ASP A 622 21.28 -15.70 1.56
CA ASP A 622 20.92 -14.60 2.45
C ASP A 622 22.12 -13.81 3.00
N ALA A 623 23.32 -14.41 3.04
CA ALA A 623 24.57 -13.74 3.40
C ALA A 623 25.33 -13.08 2.22
N LEU A 624 24.90 -13.28 0.96
CA LEU A 624 25.65 -12.84 -0.22
C LEU A 624 25.64 -11.32 -0.33
N THR A 625 26.79 -10.68 -0.49
CA THR A 625 26.91 -9.21 -0.55
C THR A 625 27.22 -8.69 -1.96
N THR A 626 28.33 -9.13 -2.57
CA THR A 626 28.80 -8.61 -3.86
C THR A 626 28.89 -9.65 -4.97
N GLY A 627 28.29 -10.84 -4.78
CA GLY A 627 28.35 -11.92 -5.76
C GLY A 627 27.39 -11.71 -6.94
N SER A 628 27.84 -12.00 -8.16
CA SER A 628 27.02 -11.92 -9.38
C SER A 628 26.89 -13.27 -10.10
N ASN A 629 25.89 -13.39 -10.98
CA ASN A 629 25.66 -14.55 -11.85
C ASN A 629 25.43 -15.87 -11.08
N ASN A 630 24.86 -15.84 -9.87
CA ASN A 630 24.57 -17.04 -9.09
C ASN A 630 23.13 -17.55 -9.31
N VAL A 631 22.96 -18.87 -9.44
CA VAL A 631 21.65 -19.54 -9.55
C VAL A 631 21.44 -20.43 -8.33
N VAL A 632 20.56 -20.01 -7.43
CA VAL A 632 20.35 -20.63 -6.11
C VAL A 632 18.87 -21.00 -5.97
N VAL A 633 18.57 -22.29 -5.90
CA VAL A 633 17.19 -22.81 -5.84
C VAL A 633 17.08 -23.84 -4.72
N GLY A 634 16.70 -23.39 -3.52
CA GLY A 634 16.58 -24.23 -2.34
C GLY A 634 16.64 -23.42 -1.04
N ALA A 635 15.95 -23.89 -0.01
CA ALA A 635 16.03 -23.25 1.30
C ALA A 635 17.45 -23.39 1.90
N GLY A 636 18.03 -22.28 2.34
CA GLY A 636 19.40 -22.23 2.88
C GLY A 636 20.51 -22.61 1.88
N ALA A 637 20.22 -22.67 0.58
CA ALA A 637 21.24 -22.90 -0.44
C ALA A 637 22.13 -21.65 -0.57
N LEU A 638 23.44 -21.84 -0.70
CA LEU A 638 24.45 -20.77 -0.72
C LEU A 638 24.40 -19.81 0.49
N GLY A 639 23.83 -20.23 1.62
CA GLY A 639 23.46 -19.33 2.74
C GLY A 639 24.64 -18.72 3.52
N ALA A 640 25.86 -19.24 3.41
CA ALA A 640 27.04 -18.66 4.05
C ALA A 640 27.90 -17.78 3.13
N ASP A 641 27.63 -17.75 1.81
CA ASP A 641 28.54 -17.08 0.88
C ASP A 641 28.36 -15.60 0.95
N THR A 642 29.46 -14.86 1.11
CA THR A 642 29.44 -13.41 1.15
C THR A 642 29.86 -12.76 -0.17
N LYS A 643 30.64 -13.44 -1.04
CA LYS A 643 31.31 -12.80 -2.19
C LYS A 643 31.53 -13.68 -3.43
N GLY A 644 31.11 -14.94 -3.41
CA GLY A 644 31.23 -15.85 -4.55
C GLY A 644 30.33 -15.44 -5.73
N SER A 645 30.86 -15.63 -6.94
CA SER A 645 30.16 -15.39 -8.20
C SER A 645 30.18 -16.63 -9.08
N GLN A 646 29.17 -16.78 -9.94
CA GLN A 646 29.06 -17.91 -10.89
C GLN A 646 28.86 -19.30 -10.23
N SER A 647 28.19 -19.35 -9.07
CA SER A 647 27.74 -20.60 -8.45
C SER A 647 26.34 -21.03 -8.91
N VAL A 648 26.13 -22.34 -9.07
CA VAL A 648 24.80 -22.96 -9.22
C VAL A 648 24.56 -23.85 -8.00
N ALA A 649 23.57 -23.52 -7.16
CA ALA A 649 23.23 -24.24 -5.93
C ALA A 649 21.74 -24.63 -5.94
N ILE A 650 21.42 -25.83 -6.46
CA ILE A 650 20.04 -26.30 -6.63
C ILE A 650 19.78 -27.47 -5.67
N GLY A 651 19.03 -27.21 -4.60
CA GLY A 651 18.69 -28.18 -3.56
C GLY A 651 18.78 -27.56 -2.17
N ARG A 652 18.02 -28.10 -1.20
CA ARG A 652 18.10 -27.64 0.21
C ARG A 652 19.52 -27.82 0.74
N LEU A 653 20.12 -26.73 1.21
CA LEU A 653 21.50 -26.67 1.74
C LEU A 653 22.60 -27.09 0.73
N ALA A 654 22.39 -26.93 -0.57
CA ALA A 654 23.48 -27.02 -1.56
C ALA A 654 24.45 -25.83 -1.39
N LEU A 655 25.76 -26.10 -1.41
CA LEU A 655 26.83 -25.10 -1.15
C LEU A 655 26.64 -24.28 0.13
N ALA A 656 26.02 -24.86 1.18
CA ALA A 656 25.61 -24.12 2.36
C ALA A 656 26.75 -23.43 3.14
N ALA A 657 27.97 -23.98 3.11
CA ALA A 657 29.14 -23.43 3.79
C ALA A 657 30.07 -22.57 2.90
N GLN A 658 29.76 -22.39 1.61
CA GLN A 658 30.65 -21.67 0.68
C GLN A 658 30.81 -20.23 1.17
N ASN A 659 32.03 -19.73 1.28
CA ASN A 659 32.27 -18.36 1.73
C ASN A 659 33.68 -17.87 1.38
N PHE A 660 33.75 -16.87 0.50
CA PHE A 660 35.02 -16.26 0.09
C PHE A 660 35.30 -14.94 0.81
N THR A 661 36.51 -14.78 1.35
CA THR A 661 36.94 -13.53 1.99
C THR A 661 37.15 -12.39 0.99
N THR A 662 37.36 -12.71 -0.29
CA THR A 662 37.50 -11.78 -1.43
C THR A 662 36.51 -12.14 -2.54
N ALA A 663 36.12 -11.17 -3.37
CA ALA A 663 35.30 -11.44 -4.56
C ALA A 663 36.00 -12.46 -5.48
N THR A 664 35.32 -13.58 -5.75
CA THR A 664 35.92 -14.77 -6.38
C THR A 664 34.90 -15.43 -7.30
N ASN A 665 35.32 -15.83 -8.51
CA ASN A 665 34.51 -16.69 -9.37
C ASN A 665 34.59 -18.12 -8.83
N SER A 666 33.57 -18.54 -8.10
CA SER A 666 33.51 -19.85 -7.43
C SER A 666 33.40 -20.98 -8.45
N LEU A 667 32.61 -20.77 -9.52
CA LEU A 667 32.38 -21.73 -10.61
C LEU A 667 31.89 -23.11 -10.12
N ASN A 668 31.30 -23.18 -8.93
CA ASN A 668 30.80 -24.41 -8.34
C ASN A 668 29.35 -24.68 -8.79
N THR A 669 29.09 -25.86 -9.33
CA THR A 669 27.75 -26.36 -9.66
C THR A 669 27.40 -27.50 -8.71
N ALA A 670 26.43 -27.31 -7.84
CA ALA A 670 25.92 -28.30 -6.89
C ALA A 670 24.40 -28.50 -7.10
N VAL A 671 24.00 -29.73 -7.45
CA VAL A 671 22.60 -30.07 -7.74
C VAL A 671 22.18 -31.29 -6.92
N GLY A 672 21.43 -31.05 -5.85
CA GLY A 672 20.78 -32.05 -5.01
C GLY A 672 20.83 -31.71 -3.52
N TYR A 673 20.31 -32.60 -2.68
CA TYR A 673 20.30 -32.41 -1.24
C TYR A 673 21.72 -32.57 -0.67
N LEU A 674 22.20 -31.54 0.05
CA LEU A 674 23.56 -31.46 0.63
C LEU A 674 24.71 -31.57 -0.39
N ALA A 675 24.46 -31.38 -1.69
CA ALA A 675 25.52 -31.35 -2.69
C ALA A 675 26.54 -30.23 -2.37
N GLY A 676 27.81 -30.58 -2.19
CA GLY A 676 28.87 -29.64 -1.85
C GLY A 676 28.67 -28.89 -0.52
N ALA A 677 27.93 -29.43 0.45
CA ALA A 677 27.48 -28.70 1.63
C ALA A 677 28.60 -28.06 2.46
N ALA A 678 29.77 -28.71 2.56
CA ALA A 678 30.93 -28.22 3.32
C ALA A 678 31.96 -27.41 2.49
N ILE A 679 31.73 -27.16 1.19
CA ILE A 679 32.66 -26.35 0.38
C ILE A 679 32.77 -25.00 1.04
N THR A 680 33.98 -24.53 1.31
CA THR A 680 34.24 -23.20 1.89
C THR A 680 34.88 -22.29 0.84
N THR A 681 36.07 -22.67 0.37
CA THR A 681 36.82 -21.92 -0.66
C THR A 681 37.21 -22.75 -1.88
N GLY A 682 36.79 -24.02 -1.96
CA GLY A 682 36.96 -24.85 -3.17
C GLY A 682 36.24 -24.23 -4.37
N THR A 683 36.78 -24.39 -5.57
CA THR A 683 36.27 -23.77 -6.81
C THR A 683 36.21 -24.77 -7.97
N GLN A 684 35.40 -24.47 -8.99
CA GLN A 684 35.26 -25.27 -10.21
C GLN A 684 34.77 -26.72 -9.98
N ASN A 685 34.06 -26.98 -8.88
CA ASN A 685 33.50 -28.30 -8.59
C ASN A 685 32.12 -28.48 -9.24
N THR A 686 31.89 -29.62 -9.90
CA THR A 686 30.59 -30.01 -10.49
C THR A 686 30.06 -31.25 -9.77
N LEU A 687 29.06 -31.08 -8.92
CA LEU A 687 28.54 -32.09 -7.99
C LEU A 687 27.04 -32.29 -8.22
N MET A 688 26.59 -33.47 -8.66
CA MET A 688 25.18 -33.74 -8.95
C MET A 688 24.70 -35.05 -8.31
N GLY A 689 23.78 -34.96 -7.35
CA GLY A 689 23.32 -36.09 -6.55
C GLY A 689 22.92 -35.72 -5.12
N ASN A 690 22.56 -36.72 -4.33
CA ASN A 690 22.30 -36.57 -2.90
C ASN A 690 23.60 -36.90 -2.14
N ALA A 691 24.01 -36.01 -1.22
CA ALA A 691 25.24 -36.13 -0.44
C ALA A 691 26.49 -36.40 -1.32
N VAL A 692 26.60 -35.65 -2.43
CA VAL A 692 27.74 -35.71 -3.36
C VAL A 692 28.75 -34.62 -3.01
N GLY A 693 30.01 -35.01 -2.77
CA GLY A 693 31.08 -34.12 -2.33
C GLY A 693 30.70 -33.28 -1.10
N ASP A 694 29.85 -33.80 -0.22
CA ASP A 694 29.21 -33.05 0.86
C ASP A 694 30.19 -32.60 1.97
N VAL A 695 31.38 -33.21 2.02
CA VAL A 695 32.49 -32.88 2.94
C VAL A 695 33.70 -32.18 2.27
N ILE A 696 33.66 -31.93 0.95
CA ILE A 696 34.73 -31.19 0.24
C ILE A 696 34.82 -29.80 0.83
N ASN A 697 36.00 -29.35 1.28
CA ASN A 697 36.23 -28.04 1.89
C ASN A 697 36.94 -27.05 0.95
N THR A 698 38.15 -27.38 0.50
CA THR A 698 39.01 -26.54 -0.33
C THR A 698 39.39 -27.20 -1.65
N GLY A 699 38.99 -28.44 -1.89
CA GLY A 699 39.23 -29.16 -3.14
C GLY A 699 38.67 -28.43 -4.36
N THR A 700 39.38 -28.49 -5.48
CA THR A 700 39.03 -27.79 -6.73
C THR A 700 38.92 -28.74 -7.92
N GLU A 701 38.20 -28.32 -8.96
CA GLU A 701 38.09 -29.05 -10.23
C GLU A 701 37.54 -30.49 -10.11
N ASN A 702 36.77 -30.82 -9.06
CA ASN A 702 36.16 -32.15 -8.91
C ASN A 702 34.82 -32.27 -9.65
N ALA A 703 34.61 -33.32 -10.43
CA ALA A 703 33.38 -33.62 -11.15
C ALA A 703 32.76 -34.93 -10.66
N ALA A 704 31.70 -34.86 -9.83
CA ALA A 704 31.04 -36.02 -9.24
C ALA A 704 29.54 -36.10 -9.57
N TYR A 705 29.07 -37.29 -9.92
CA TYR A 705 27.68 -37.58 -10.24
C TYR A 705 27.22 -38.89 -9.58
N GLY A 706 26.21 -38.84 -8.72
CA GLY A 706 25.64 -40.02 -8.05
C GLY A 706 25.35 -39.80 -6.57
N TYR A 707 24.79 -40.84 -5.92
CA TYR A 707 24.61 -40.84 -4.47
C TYR A 707 25.94 -41.15 -3.77
N GLY A 708 26.38 -40.30 -2.84
CA GLY A 708 27.57 -40.52 -2.01
C GLY A 708 28.90 -40.54 -2.76
N ALA A 709 28.98 -40.00 -3.98
CA ALA A 709 30.27 -39.87 -4.67
C ALA A 709 31.13 -38.78 -4.00
N LEU A 710 32.42 -39.06 -3.76
CA LEU A 710 33.36 -38.20 -3.02
C LEU A 710 32.90 -37.79 -1.60
N SER A 711 32.07 -38.58 -0.89
CA SER A 711 31.54 -38.19 0.43
C SER A 711 32.53 -38.31 1.61
N SER A 712 33.81 -38.54 1.34
CA SER A 712 34.90 -38.45 2.33
C SER A 712 35.98 -37.43 1.94
N GLU A 713 35.91 -36.86 0.73
CA GLU A 713 37.00 -36.05 0.19
C GLU A 713 36.91 -34.65 0.74
N THR A 714 38.01 -34.17 1.32
CA THR A 714 38.06 -32.86 1.96
C THR A 714 38.83 -31.86 1.08
N ALA A 715 40.07 -32.17 0.69
CA ALA A 715 40.97 -31.23 0.02
C ALA A 715 41.43 -31.68 -1.37
N GLY A 716 41.18 -32.94 -1.74
CA GLY A 716 41.57 -33.51 -3.03
C GLY A 716 40.92 -32.79 -4.20
N SER A 717 41.67 -32.77 -5.31
CA SER A 717 41.34 -31.95 -6.47
C SER A 717 41.49 -32.74 -7.77
N LYS A 718 40.77 -32.31 -8.81
CA LYS A 718 40.77 -32.90 -10.17
C LYS A 718 40.22 -34.33 -10.25
N ASN A 719 39.37 -34.75 -9.31
CA ASN A 719 38.73 -36.06 -9.37
C ASN A 719 37.51 -36.07 -10.28
N THR A 720 37.32 -37.14 -11.05
CA THR A 720 36.06 -37.45 -11.75
C THR A 720 35.44 -38.69 -11.09
N ALA A 721 34.21 -38.58 -10.56
CA ALA A 721 33.54 -39.65 -9.81
C ALA A 721 32.09 -39.85 -10.31
N LEU A 722 31.90 -40.68 -11.33
CA LEU A 722 30.62 -40.89 -12.02
C LEU A 722 30.02 -42.24 -11.65
N GLY A 723 29.19 -42.27 -10.61
CA GLY A 723 28.49 -43.46 -10.14
C GLY A 723 28.12 -43.38 -8.67
N THR A 724 27.14 -44.18 -8.25
CA THR A 724 26.80 -44.34 -6.84
C THR A 724 27.99 -44.93 -6.08
N LEU A 725 28.42 -44.22 -5.03
CA LEU A 725 29.58 -44.52 -4.18
C LEU A 725 30.93 -44.61 -4.93
N ALA A 726 31.08 -43.92 -6.07
CA ALA A 726 32.36 -43.78 -6.74
C ALA A 726 33.31 -42.89 -5.91
N LEU A 727 34.54 -43.36 -5.66
CA LEU A 727 35.54 -42.68 -4.81
C LEU A 727 34.98 -42.28 -3.43
N LEU A 728 34.19 -43.16 -2.81
CA LEU A 728 33.50 -42.90 -1.53
C LEU A 728 34.46 -42.53 -0.40
N ALA A 729 35.55 -43.28 -0.24
CA ALA A 729 36.50 -43.15 0.86
C ALA A 729 37.65 -42.16 0.61
N LEU A 730 37.70 -41.53 -0.58
CA LEU A 730 38.84 -40.70 -0.99
C LEU A 730 38.96 -39.51 -0.06
N ASN A 731 40.16 -39.27 0.48
CA ASN A 731 40.47 -38.16 1.37
C ASN A 731 41.97 -37.85 1.29
N THR A 732 42.42 -37.40 0.11
CA THR A 732 43.83 -37.07 -0.12
C THR A 732 44.04 -35.57 -0.09
N SER A 733 45.06 -35.10 0.64
CA SER A 733 45.41 -33.68 0.70
C SER A 733 46.19 -33.18 -0.53
N SER A 734 46.34 -34.04 -1.55
CA SER A 734 47.10 -33.79 -2.77
C SER A 734 46.18 -33.64 -4.00
N ALA A 735 46.75 -33.23 -5.14
CA ALA A 735 46.03 -33.18 -6.40
C ALA A 735 45.81 -34.61 -6.96
N ALA A 736 44.79 -35.26 -6.43
CA ALA A 736 44.41 -36.64 -6.67
C ALA A 736 44.37 -37.04 -8.15
N GLY A 737 43.62 -36.31 -8.97
CA GLY A 737 43.51 -36.61 -10.41
C GLY A 737 42.91 -37.98 -10.76
N ASN A 738 42.12 -38.58 -9.87
CA ASN A 738 41.53 -39.90 -10.12
C ASN A 738 40.31 -39.80 -11.05
N THR A 739 40.16 -40.75 -11.96
CA THR A 739 38.95 -40.93 -12.78
C THR A 739 38.27 -42.23 -12.36
N SER A 740 37.05 -42.16 -11.87
CA SER A 740 36.23 -43.28 -11.43
C SER A 740 34.86 -43.24 -12.08
N VAL A 741 34.48 -44.31 -12.78
CA VAL A 741 33.23 -44.37 -13.55
C VAL A 741 32.58 -45.75 -13.37
N GLY A 742 31.58 -45.84 -12.48
CA GLY A 742 30.85 -47.07 -12.22
C GLY A 742 30.30 -47.18 -10.81
N TYR A 743 29.47 -48.20 -10.58
CA TYR A 743 28.97 -48.54 -9.24
C TYR A 743 30.12 -49.08 -8.37
N ASN A 744 30.36 -48.47 -7.20
CA ASN A 744 31.49 -48.77 -6.30
C ASN A 744 32.89 -48.69 -6.97
N SER A 745 33.04 -47.98 -8.10
CA SER A 745 34.35 -47.84 -8.75
C SER A 745 35.31 -47.05 -7.83
N GLY A 746 36.48 -47.61 -7.52
CA GLY A 746 37.45 -47.00 -6.60
C GLY A 746 36.91 -46.73 -5.18
N ARG A 747 35.98 -47.54 -4.66
CA ARG A 747 35.21 -47.20 -3.44
C ARG A 747 36.07 -46.96 -2.20
N GLU A 748 37.02 -47.86 -1.90
CA GLU A 748 37.86 -47.81 -0.70
C GLU A 748 39.12 -46.93 -0.85
N MET A 749 39.29 -46.25 -1.99
CA MET A 749 40.49 -45.43 -2.26
C MET A 749 40.61 -44.34 -1.23
N THR A 750 41.70 -44.30 -0.47
CA THR A 750 41.92 -43.36 0.65
C THR A 750 42.85 -42.23 0.26
N THR A 751 44.09 -42.54 -0.14
CA THR A 751 45.09 -41.51 -0.50
C THR A 751 45.57 -41.56 -1.94
N GLY A 752 45.28 -42.66 -2.65
CA GLY A 752 45.78 -42.96 -3.99
C GLY A 752 45.54 -41.88 -5.05
N VAL A 753 46.49 -41.70 -5.97
CA VAL A 753 46.47 -40.65 -7.00
C VAL A 753 46.65 -41.19 -8.43
N GLN A 754 46.10 -40.43 -9.39
CA GLN A 754 46.25 -40.65 -10.84
C GLN A 754 45.75 -42.02 -11.32
N ASN A 755 44.75 -42.60 -10.63
CA ASN A 755 44.12 -43.86 -11.00
C ASN A 755 42.95 -43.65 -11.98
N VAL A 756 42.77 -44.60 -12.90
CA VAL A 756 41.60 -44.70 -13.78
C VAL A 756 40.86 -45.99 -13.43
N THR A 757 39.70 -45.89 -12.80
CA THR A 757 38.79 -47.01 -12.53
C THR A 757 37.51 -46.84 -13.37
N MET A 758 37.13 -47.85 -14.15
CA MET A 758 35.97 -47.76 -15.04
C MET A 758 35.28 -49.13 -15.15
N GLY A 759 34.09 -49.24 -14.58
CA GLY A 759 33.34 -50.48 -14.46
C GLY A 759 32.71 -50.62 -13.08
N ALA A 760 31.73 -51.51 -12.94
CA ALA A 760 31.25 -51.85 -11.60
C ALA A 760 32.33 -52.66 -10.87
N PHE A 761 32.66 -52.25 -9.64
CA PHE A 761 33.71 -52.85 -8.81
C PHE A 761 35.12 -52.82 -9.47
N ALA A 762 35.40 -51.83 -10.32
CA ALA A 762 36.75 -51.61 -10.85
C ALA A 762 37.62 -50.94 -9.77
N GLY A 763 38.73 -51.58 -9.40
CA GLY A 763 39.67 -51.08 -8.39
C GLY A 763 39.01 -50.74 -7.05
N ASP A 764 37.96 -51.46 -6.64
CA ASP A 764 37.12 -51.06 -5.52
C ASP A 764 37.79 -51.23 -4.15
N ALA A 765 38.79 -52.11 -4.03
CA ALA A 765 39.62 -52.31 -2.84
C ALA A 765 40.93 -51.49 -2.79
N LEU A 766 41.26 -50.70 -3.85
CA LEU A 766 42.45 -49.84 -3.86
C LEU A 766 42.34 -48.86 -2.68
N THR A 767 43.43 -48.64 -1.92
CA THR A 767 43.45 -47.68 -0.80
C THR A 767 44.51 -46.59 -1.01
N ASP A 768 45.78 -46.96 -0.85
CA ASP A 768 46.97 -46.10 -0.94
C ASP A 768 47.80 -46.56 -2.14
N SER A 769 47.22 -46.41 -3.33
CA SER A 769 47.67 -47.05 -4.56
C SER A 769 47.58 -46.06 -5.72
N ASP A 770 48.62 -45.97 -6.56
CA ASP A 770 48.79 -44.89 -7.53
C ASP A 770 49.03 -45.37 -8.96
N ASN A 771 48.63 -44.54 -9.94
CA ASN A 771 48.89 -44.72 -11.37
C ASN A 771 48.30 -46.02 -11.97
N ASN A 772 47.25 -46.58 -11.38
CA ASN A 772 46.62 -47.79 -11.90
C ASN A 772 45.52 -47.49 -12.91
N VAL A 773 45.36 -48.39 -13.89
CA VAL A 773 44.27 -48.37 -14.86
C VAL A 773 43.48 -49.66 -14.70
N ALA A 774 42.27 -49.61 -14.15
CA ALA A 774 41.34 -50.71 -13.97
C ALA A 774 40.08 -50.46 -14.81
N ILE A 775 39.99 -51.07 -16.00
CA ILE A 775 38.88 -50.86 -16.94
C ILE A 775 38.17 -52.18 -17.21
N GLY A 776 37.01 -52.37 -16.60
CA GLY A 776 36.12 -53.51 -16.75
C GLY A 776 35.52 -53.98 -15.43
N TYR A 777 34.64 -54.97 -15.49
CA TYR A 777 34.03 -55.56 -14.29
C TYR A 777 35.06 -56.37 -13.49
N LEU A 778 35.20 -56.08 -12.20
CA LEU A 778 36.16 -56.69 -11.27
C LEU A 778 37.65 -56.55 -11.67
N ALA A 779 38.01 -55.60 -12.54
CA ALA A 779 39.41 -55.30 -12.83
C ALA A 779 40.11 -54.75 -11.55
N LEU A 780 41.23 -55.33 -11.14
CA LEU A 780 41.97 -54.96 -9.90
C LEU A 780 41.13 -54.93 -8.60
N THR A 781 40.08 -55.76 -8.50
CA THR A 781 39.13 -55.75 -7.35
C THR A 781 39.74 -56.15 -6.00
N SER A 782 40.90 -56.81 -5.96
CA SER A 782 41.58 -57.21 -4.71
C SER A 782 42.81 -56.37 -4.35
N GLU A 783 43.27 -55.47 -5.23
CA GLU A 783 44.51 -54.73 -5.00
C GLU A 783 44.28 -53.61 -3.99
N THR A 784 45.23 -53.42 -3.08
CA THR A 784 45.12 -52.42 -2.00
C THR A 784 46.20 -51.34 -2.10
N THR A 785 47.48 -51.72 -2.30
CA THR A 785 48.63 -50.80 -2.24
C THR A 785 49.56 -50.87 -3.45
N GLY A 786 49.35 -51.78 -4.40
CA GLY A 786 50.21 -51.92 -5.57
C GLY A 786 50.13 -50.73 -6.54
N HIS A 787 51.26 -50.26 -7.09
CA HIS A 787 51.29 -49.08 -7.97
C HIS A 787 51.61 -49.42 -9.44
N GLY A 788 50.91 -48.76 -10.36
CA GLY A 788 51.22 -48.75 -11.80
C GLY A 788 50.72 -49.95 -12.60
N SER A 789 49.75 -50.72 -12.12
CA SER A 789 49.15 -51.83 -12.87
C SER A 789 48.11 -51.34 -13.89
N THR A 790 48.07 -51.96 -15.07
CA THR A 790 47.07 -51.75 -16.12
C THR A 790 46.26 -53.04 -16.33
N ALA A 791 45.02 -53.08 -15.84
CA ALA A 791 44.05 -54.15 -16.00
C ALA A 791 42.90 -53.69 -16.92
N VAL A 792 42.76 -54.29 -18.10
CA VAL A 792 41.70 -53.93 -19.08
C VAL A 792 40.95 -55.17 -19.54
N GLY A 793 39.72 -55.33 -19.08
CA GLY A 793 38.82 -56.43 -19.43
C GLY A 793 38.03 -56.97 -18.24
N TYR A 794 37.45 -58.17 -18.40
CA TYR A 794 36.69 -58.82 -17.34
C TYR A 794 37.65 -59.54 -16.39
N ASN A 795 37.58 -59.21 -15.09
CA ASN A 795 38.33 -59.88 -14.01
C ASN A 795 39.85 -59.98 -14.30
N THR A 796 40.42 -58.92 -14.87
CA THR A 796 41.85 -58.78 -15.11
C THR A 796 42.58 -58.36 -13.83
N LEU A 797 43.67 -59.06 -13.49
CA LEU A 797 44.40 -58.90 -12.22
C LEU A 797 43.47 -59.00 -10.98
N GLY A 798 42.41 -59.81 -11.06
CA GLY A 798 41.34 -59.86 -10.06
C GLY A 798 41.80 -60.20 -8.64
N ASN A 799 42.80 -61.07 -8.50
CA ASN A 799 43.39 -61.47 -7.22
C ASN A 799 44.67 -60.70 -6.83
N GLN A 800 45.11 -59.71 -7.63
CA GLN A 800 46.37 -59.01 -7.35
C GLN A 800 46.25 -58.23 -6.05
N ASN A 801 47.21 -58.42 -5.14
CA ASN A 801 47.31 -57.68 -3.90
C ASN A 801 48.77 -57.65 -3.44
N VAL A 802 49.55 -56.73 -4.01
CA VAL A 802 50.96 -56.58 -3.67
C VAL A 802 51.10 -55.69 -2.44
N ALA A 803 51.20 -56.34 -1.29
CA ALA A 803 51.31 -55.67 0.00
C ALA A 803 52.60 -54.81 0.10
N GLY A 804 52.45 -53.59 0.62
CA GLY A 804 53.56 -52.75 1.06
C GLY A 804 54.02 -51.69 0.06
N GLY A 805 53.13 -51.16 -0.78
CA GLY A 805 53.42 -49.97 -1.60
C GLY A 805 54.52 -50.16 -2.64
N SER A 806 54.69 -51.37 -3.16
CA SER A 806 55.69 -51.68 -4.19
C SER A 806 55.15 -51.39 -5.59
N GLN A 807 56.04 -51.02 -6.51
CA GLN A 807 55.70 -50.92 -7.94
C GLN A 807 55.32 -52.30 -8.47
N THR A 808 54.05 -52.47 -8.85
CA THR A 808 53.52 -53.74 -9.36
C THR A 808 53.72 -53.85 -10.85
N GLN A 809 53.37 -52.79 -11.58
CA GLN A 809 53.65 -52.63 -13.01
C GLN A 809 53.22 -53.84 -13.86
N ASN A 810 52.13 -54.50 -13.48
CA ASN A 810 51.53 -55.59 -14.26
C ASN A 810 50.60 -55.01 -15.32
N THR A 811 50.70 -55.46 -16.57
CA THR A 811 49.83 -55.08 -17.68
C THR A 811 49.03 -56.29 -18.14
N ALA A 812 47.74 -56.35 -17.84
CA ALA A 812 46.83 -57.41 -18.25
C ALA A 812 45.69 -56.87 -19.13
N VAL A 813 45.52 -57.45 -20.32
CA VAL A 813 44.48 -57.04 -21.28
C VAL A 813 43.77 -58.27 -21.85
N GLY A 814 42.50 -58.49 -21.51
CA GLY A 814 41.72 -59.64 -21.99
C GLY A 814 40.62 -60.10 -21.03
N TYR A 815 40.08 -61.28 -21.28
CA TYR A 815 39.19 -61.98 -20.33
C TYR A 815 40.05 -62.83 -19.39
N ASN A 816 39.94 -62.62 -18.07
CA ASN A 816 40.74 -63.30 -17.03
C ASN A 816 42.28 -63.21 -17.21
N ALA A 817 42.79 -62.24 -17.97
CA ALA A 817 44.23 -62.07 -18.12
C ALA A 817 44.88 -61.75 -16.75
N GLY A 818 45.87 -62.54 -16.34
CA GLY A 818 46.51 -62.43 -15.03
C GLY A 818 45.58 -62.63 -13.83
N ALA A 819 44.44 -63.31 -13.98
CA ALA A 819 43.39 -63.33 -12.95
C ALA A 819 43.84 -63.83 -11.57
N LEU A 820 44.69 -64.85 -11.49
CA LEU A 820 45.20 -65.40 -10.22
C LEU A 820 46.54 -64.79 -9.75
N ILE A 821 47.10 -63.82 -10.47
CA ILE A 821 48.32 -63.11 -10.04
C ILE A 821 48.06 -62.52 -8.66
N ALA A 822 48.84 -62.93 -7.65
CA ALA A 822 48.62 -62.53 -6.26
C ALA A 822 49.68 -61.51 -5.82
N SER A 823 50.96 -61.90 -5.83
CA SER A 823 52.08 -61.04 -5.40
C SER A 823 53.10 -60.72 -6.50
N ALA A 824 52.91 -61.27 -7.70
CA ALA A 824 53.84 -61.11 -8.81
C ALA A 824 53.87 -59.68 -9.39
N THR A 825 54.99 -59.29 -10.00
CA THR A 825 55.22 -57.94 -10.51
C THR A 825 55.95 -57.94 -11.87
N LEU A 826 55.83 -56.83 -12.61
CA LEU A 826 56.43 -56.60 -13.94
C LEU A 826 55.93 -57.58 -15.03
N ASN A 827 54.73 -58.14 -14.88
CA ASN A 827 54.17 -59.10 -15.81
C ASN A 827 53.35 -58.42 -16.92
N THR A 828 53.43 -58.93 -18.15
CA THR A 828 52.59 -58.54 -19.28
C THR A 828 51.75 -59.74 -19.71
N ALA A 829 50.43 -59.61 -19.72
CA ALA A 829 49.45 -60.66 -20.01
C ALA A 829 48.41 -60.13 -21.03
N ILE A 830 48.68 -60.29 -22.32
CA ILE A 830 47.84 -59.73 -23.40
C ILE A 830 47.18 -60.88 -24.17
N GLY A 831 45.88 -61.06 -23.94
CA GLY A 831 45.08 -62.15 -24.48
C GLY A 831 44.15 -62.75 -23.43
N ALA A 832 43.07 -63.41 -23.87
CA ALA A 832 42.23 -64.16 -22.94
C ALA A 832 43.02 -65.33 -22.34
N LEU A 833 42.90 -65.51 -21.02
CA LEU A 833 43.61 -66.54 -20.24
C LEU A 833 45.16 -66.43 -20.26
N ALA A 834 45.74 -65.31 -20.70
CA ALA A 834 47.19 -65.10 -20.62
C ALA A 834 47.62 -64.95 -19.14
N LEU A 835 48.61 -65.75 -18.69
CA LEU A 835 49.07 -65.80 -17.28
C LEU A 835 47.94 -65.97 -16.24
N ASP A 836 46.81 -66.60 -16.59
CA ASP A 836 45.64 -66.63 -15.72
C ASP A 836 45.81 -67.46 -14.45
N ALA A 837 46.70 -68.47 -14.44
CA ALA A 837 47.11 -69.24 -13.26
C ALA A 837 48.46 -68.86 -12.64
N GLU A 838 49.12 -67.79 -13.11
CA GLU A 838 50.32 -67.24 -12.45
C GLU A 838 50.00 -66.74 -11.05
N ILE A 839 50.91 -66.91 -10.07
CA ILE A 839 50.70 -66.47 -8.68
C ILE A 839 51.81 -65.52 -8.22
N ASN A 840 53.08 -65.88 -8.46
CA ASN A 840 54.27 -65.21 -7.87
C ASN A 840 55.44 -65.01 -8.86
N GLY A 841 55.34 -65.46 -10.10
CA GLY A 841 56.39 -65.33 -11.12
C GLY A 841 56.48 -63.92 -11.69
N HIS A 842 57.63 -63.26 -11.49
CA HIS A 842 57.88 -61.88 -11.93
C HIS A 842 58.47 -61.80 -13.34
N ARG A 843 58.25 -60.66 -14.03
CA ARG A 843 58.83 -60.32 -15.35
C ARG A 843 58.41 -61.24 -16.50
N ASN A 844 57.26 -61.89 -16.38
CA ASN A 844 56.73 -62.78 -17.41
C ASN A 844 55.95 -61.99 -18.48
N THR A 845 56.17 -62.28 -19.76
CA THR A 845 55.51 -61.66 -20.92
C THR A 845 54.74 -62.72 -21.70
N ALA A 846 53.44 -62.81 -21.49
CA ALA A 846 52.50 -63.64 -22.25
C ALA A 846 51.70 -62.78 -23.24
N VAL A 847 51.78 -63.11 -24.53
CA VAL A 847 51.01 -62.46 -25.60
C VAL A 847 50.36 -63.52 -26.50
N GLY A 848 49.05 -63.70 -26.36
CA GLY A 848 48.27 -64.72 -27.05
C GLY A 848 47.18 -65.31 -26.16
N TYR A 849 46.28 -66.11 -26.76
CA TYR A 849 45.31 -66.88 -25.99
C TYR A 849 46.03 -67.97 -25.18
N ALA A 850 45.80 -68.01 -23.87
CA ALA A 850 46.38 -68.98 -22.94
C ALA A 850 47.91 -69.14 -23.04
N ALA A 851 48.63 -68.06 -23.40
CA ALA A 851 50.09 -68.02 -23.31
C ALA A 851 50.52 -68.04 -21.82
N LEU A 852 51.47 -68.92 -21.48
CA LEU A 852 51.94 -69.16 -20.11
C LEU A 852 50.80 -69.42 -19.09
N SER A 853 49.74 -70.14 -19.47
CA SER A 853 48.51 -70.21 -18.65
C SER A 853 48.56 -71.19 -17.47
N THR A 854 49.47 -72.16 -17.39
CA THR A 854 49.54 -73.11 -16.24
C THR A 854 50.70 -72.82 -15.27
N GLN A 855 51.06 -71.54 -15.11
CA GLN A 855 52.17 -71.04 -14.26
C GLN A 855 51.91 -71.16 -12.74
N GLN A 856 51.53 -72.36 -12.29
CA GLN A 856 51.14 -72.61 -10.91
C GLN A 856 52.38 -72.85 -10.02
N SER A 857 53.00 -71.76 -9.57
CA SER A 857 54.10 -71.82 -8.59
C SER A 857 53.82 -71.02 -7.32
N GLY A 858 53.82 -71.72 -6.18
CA GLY A 858 53.92 -71.10 -4.86
C GLY A 858 55.31 -70.53 -4.54
N THR A 859 56.26 -70.60 -5.48
CA THR A 859 57.65 -70.12 -5.35
C THR A 859 58.04 -69.25 -6.55
N SER A 860 58.85 -68.21 -6.33
CA SER A 860 59.25 -67.21 -7.34
C SER A 860 60.31 -67.70 -8.35
N THR A 861 60.21 -68.95 -8.81
CA THR A 861 61.18 -69.62 -9.68
C THR A 861 60.89 -69.41 -11.16
N ASN A 862 59.62 -69.29 -11.54
CA ASN A 862 59.12 -69.16 -12.91
C ASN A 862 59.23 -67.72 -13.47
N THR A 863 60.35 -67.04 -13.24
CA THR A 863 60.52 -65.62 -13.61
C THR A 863 61.09 -65.41 -15.01
N SER A 864 60.88 -64.23 -15.58
CA SER A 864 61.50 -63.76 -16.84
C SER A 864 61.17 -64.60 -18.09
N ASN A 865 60.03 -65.30 -18.10
CA ASN A 865 59.57 -66.07 -19.25
C ASN A 865 58.86 -65.16 -20.28
N THR A 866 59.14 -65.34 -21.57
CA THR A 866 58.43 -64.70 -22.69
C THR A 866 57.73 -65.78 -23.50
N GLY A 867 56.40 -65.76 -23.57
CA GLY A 867 55.56 -66.63 -24.39
C GLY A 867 54.71 -65.83 -25.36
N VAL A 868 54.96 -65.94 -26.67
CA VAL A 868 54.24 -65.20 -27.72
C VAL A 868 53.62 -66.18 -28.72
N GLY A 869 52.30 -66.34 -28.66
CA GLY A 869 51.54 -67.28 -29.49
C GLY A 869 50.34 -67.90 -28.74
N PHE A 870 49.53 -68.67 -29.46
CA PHE A 870 48.50 -69.52 -28.86
C PHE A 870 49.19 -70.65 -28.07
N HIS A 871 48.88 -70.82 -26.79
CA HIS A 871 49.54 -71.78 -25.88
C HIS A 871 51.09 -71.72 -25.80
N ALA A 872 51.71 -70.60 -26.16
CA ALA A 872 53.16 -70.46 -26.05
C ALA A 872 53.63 -70.67 -24.59
N GLY A 873 54.46 -71.70 -24.35
CA GLY A 873 54.97 -72.07 -23.04
C GLY A 873 53.88 -72.46 -22.02
N VAL A 874 52.74 -72.99 -22.49
CA VAL A 874 51.54 -73.19 -21.67
C VAL A 874 51.79 -73.99 -20.39
N SER A 875 52.58 -75.08 -20.47
CA SER A 875 52.83 -76.04 -19.39
C SER A 875 53.91 -75.62 -18.38
N ILE A 876 54.54 -74.46 -18.55
CA ILE A 876 55.62 -74.02 -17.65
C ILE A 876 55.03 -73.77 -16.27
N THR A 877 55.67 -74.35 -15.26
CA THR A 877 55.27 -74.24 -13.85
C THR A 877 56.38 -73.64 -13.00
N THR A 878 57.63 -74.06 -13.18
CA THR A 878 58.76 -73.63 -12.33
C THR A 878 59.99 -73.16 -13.12
N GLY A 879 60.00 -73.37 -14.44
CA GLY A 879 61.08 -72.96 -15.33
C GLY A 879 61.14 -71.45 -15.55
N GLY A 880 62.35 -70.88 -15.57
CA GLY A 880 62.57 -69.43 -15.72
C GLY A 880 63.44 -69.05 -16.92
N SER A 881 63.40 -67.78 -17.29
CA SER A 881 64.19 -67.19 -18.39
C SER A 881 63.98 -67.82 -19.77
N ASN A 882 62.82 -68.45 -20.03
CA ASN A 882 62.53 -69.06 -21.34
C ASN A 882 62.00 -68.00 -22.32
N THR A 883 62.44 -68.05 -23.58
CA THR A 883 61.92 -67.22 -24.69
C THR A 883 61.26 -68.12 -25.72
N ILE A 884 59.95 -68.01 -25.87
CA ILE A 884 59.10 -68.96 -26.58
C ILE A 884 58.20 -68.19 -27.54
N VAL A 885 58.32 -68.46 -28.84
CA VAL A 885 57.62 -67.72 -29.89
C VAL A 885 57.06 -68.68 -30.93
N GLY A 886 55.74 -68.87 -30.96
CA GLY A 886 55.04 -69.79 -31.86
C GLY A 886 53.72 -70.30 -31.27
N SER A 887 52.84 -70.84 -32.13
CA SER A 887 51.68 -71.61 -31.65
C SER A 887 52.18 -72.92 -31.06
N ASP A 888 51.73 -73.23 -29.84
CA ASP A 888 52.01 -74.48 -29.13
C ASP A 888 53.53 -74.78 -29.08
N ALA A 889 54.34 -73.72 -28.99
CA ALA A 889 55.78 -73.79 -28.86
C ALA A 889 56.16 -73.90 -27.38
N GLY A 890 57.18 -74.71 -27.05
CA GLY A 890 57.64 -74.91 -25.68
C GLY A 890 56.57 -75.51 -24.76
N ASP A 891 55.60 -76.26 -25.31
CA ASP A 891 54.39 -76.67 -24.63
C ASP A 891 54.57 -77.92 -23.74
N SER A 892 55.70 -78.64 -23.79
CA SER A 892 56.06 -79.64 -22.78
C SER A 892 57.04 -79.14 -21.70
N ILE A 893 57.62 -77.93 -21.83
CA ILE A 893 58.49 -77.34 -20.80
C ILE A 893 57.69 -77.19 -19.50
N THR A 894 58.19 -77.75 -18.39
CA THR A 894 57.58 -77.59 -17.05
C THR A 894 58.53 -76.89 -16.08
N SER A 895 59.75 -77.40 -15.93
CA SER A 895 60.81 -76.83 -15.06
C SER A 895 62.07 -76.40 -15.83
N GLY A 896 62.12 -76.65 -17.14
CA GLY A 896 63.23 -76.25 -18.00
C GLY A 896 63.46 -74.73 -18.01
N SER A 897 64.71 -74.30 -18.01
CA SER A 897 65.08 -72.88 -17.84
C SER A 897 66.14 -72.40 -18.84
N ASN A 898 66.10 -71.12 -19.19
CA ASN A 898 66.97 -70.47 -20.18
C ASN A 898 66.85 -71.07 -21.59
N ASN A 899 65.68 -71.60 -21.96
CA ASN A 899 65.44 -72.13 -23.30
C ASN A 899 64.98 -71.05 -24.28
N VAL A 900 65.47 -71.07 -25.51
CA VAL A 900 65.01 -70.19 -26.60
C VAL A 900 64.37 -71.05 -27.69
N ILE A 901 63.04 -71.02 -27.79
CA ILE A 901 62.27 -71.85 -28.71
C ILE A 901 61.48 -70.96 -29.67
N VAL A 902 61.74 -71.10 -30.96
CA VAL A 902 61.08 -70.27 -32.00
C VAL A 902 60.55 -71.14 -33.14
N GLY A 903 59.22 -71.13 -33.27
CA GLY A 903 58.43 -71.75 -34.33
C GLY A 903 57.39 -72.73 -33.79
N GLN A 904 56.37 -73.01 -34.62
CA GLN A 904 55.20 -73.81 -34.25
C GLN A 904 55.57 -75.24 -33.84
N ASN A 905 54.98 -75.74 -32.75
CA ASN A 905 55.16 -77.10 -32.22
C ASN A 905 56.64 -77.50 -31.97
N SER A 906 57.55 -76.53 -31.85
CA SER A 906 58.94 -76.78 -31.51
C SER A 906 59.12 -76.78 -30.00
N ASP A 907 60.01 -77.63 -29.49
CA ASP A 907 60.08 -77.89 -28.04
C ASP A 907 61.44 -78.46 -27.58
N CYS A 908 61.63 -78.53 -26.26
CA CYS A 908 62.67 -79.29 -25.58
C CYS A 908 62.03 -80.17 -24.51
N ALA A 909 62.71 -81.22 -24.02
CA ALA A 909 62.10 -82.06 -23.00
C ALA A 909 61.84 -81.27 -21.69
N ALA A 910 60.84 -81.70 -20.93
CA ALA A 910 60.19 -80.93 -19.86
C ALA A 910 61.11 -80.27 -18.80
N THR A 911 62.31 -80.82 -18.58
CA THR A 911 63.31 -80.34 -17.62
C THR A 911 64.61 -79.85 -18.28
N GLU A 912 64.72 -79.85 -19.61
CA GLU A 912 65.91 -79.41 -20.33
C GLU A 912 66.12 -77.91 -20.18
N SER A 913 67.38 -77.50 -20.19
CA SER A 913 67.76 -76.12 -19.89
C SER A 913 68.92 -75.66 -20.77
N ASN A 914 68.98 -74.35 -21.02
CA ASN A 914 69.98 -73.76 -21.91
C ASN A 914 69.93 -74.35 -23.33
N THR A 915 68.74 -74.73 -23.81
CA THR A 915 68.54 -75.16 -25.20
C THR A 915 68.21 -73.97 -26.09
N ILE A 916 68.57 -74.06 -27.37
CA ILE A 916 68.09 -73.14 -28.40
C ILE A 916 67.51 -74.00 -29.52
N VAL A 917 66.23 -73.82 -29.84
CA VAL A 917 65.45 -74.64 -30.79
C VAL A 917 64.80 -73.71 -31.81
N LEU A 918 65.24 -73.79 -33.07
CA LEU A 918 64.76 -72.89 -34.14
C LEU A 918 64.23 -73.67 -35.35
N GLY A 919 62.92 -73.59 -35.61
CA GLY A 919 62.25 -74.21 -36.75
C GLY A 919 60.79 -74.57 -36.47
N GLN A 920 60.15 -75.29 -37.39
CA GLN A 920 58.80 -75.85 -37.19
C GLN A 920 58.92 -77.33 -36.76
N SER A 921 58.23 -77.72 -35.69
CA SER A 921 58.20 -79.09 -35.17
C SER A 921 59.58 -79.68 -34.84
N VAL A 922 60.51 -78.85 -34.35
CA VAL A 922 61.88 -79.25 -33.99
C VAL A 922 61.93 -79.62 -32.51
N GLN A 923 62.67 -80.69 -32.17
CA GLN A 923 62.84 -81.17 -30.80
C GLN A 923 64.30 -81.04 -30.38
N ALA A 924 64.57 -80.53 -29.18
CA ALA A 924 65.92 -80.48 -28.63
C ALA A 924 66.51 -81.88 -28.38
N VAL A 925 67.84 -81.96 -28.45
CA VAL A 925 68.63 -83.17 -28.19
C VAL A 925 69.53 -82.98 -26.97
N GLY A 926 68.95 -82.60 -25.84
CA GLY A 926 69.64 -82.39 -24.56
C GLY A 926 69.92 -80.93 -24.17
N SER A 927 70.08 -80.69 -22.87
CA SER A 927 70.46 -79.40 -22.28
C SER A 927 71.80 -78.85 -22.81
N SER A 928 71.94 -77.52 -22.83
CA SER A 928 73.13 -76.80 -23.34
C SER A 928 73.48 -77.09 -24.80
N ASN A 929 72.45 -77.14 -25.66
CA ASN A 929 72.56 -77.51 -27.06
C ASN A 929 71.81 -76.53 -27.97
N PHE A 930 72.32 -76.34 -29.19
CA PHE A 930 71.74 -75.52 -30.24
C PHE A 930 71.23 -76.43 -31.36
N THR A 931 69.91 -76.50 -31.52
CA THR A 931 69.22 -77.34 -32.51
C THR A 931 68.46 -76.44 -33.49
N PHE A 932 68.68 -76.60 -34.79
CA PHE A 932 68.08 -75.74 -35.80
C PHE A 932 67.78 -76.48 -37.10
N GLY A 933 66.66 -76.12 -37.74
CA GLY A 933 66.20 -76.75 -38.97
C GLY A 933 65.41 -78.04 -38.74
N ALA A 934 64.67 -78.48 -39.76
CA ALA A 934 63.84 -79.67 -39.71
C ALA A 934 64.23 -80.64 -40.84
N GLY A 935 64.89 -81.76 -40.50
CA GLY A 935 65.08 -82.88 -41.41
C GLY A 935 66.39 -83.68 -41.23
N SER A 936 66.26 -84.93 -40.78
CA SER A 936 67.18 -86.08 -40.89
C SER A 936 68.67 -85.98 -40.47
N THR A 937 69.24 -84.79 -40.26
CA THR A 937 70.66 -84.60 -39.91
C THR A 937 70.84 -83.43 -38.95
N ASP A 938 70.59 -83.66 -37.66
CA ASP A 938 70.76 -82.64 -36.63
C ASP A 938 72.24 -82.33 -36.38
N SER A 939 72.62 -81.05 -36.45
CA SER A 939 73.99 -80.59 -36.19
C SER A 939 74.13 -80.11 -34.75
N ASN A 940 74.63 -80.99 -33.88
CA ASN A 940 74.85 -80.72 -32.45
C ASN A 940 76.20 -80.01 -32.21
N ILE A 941 76.22 -78.98 -31.37
CA ILE A 941 77.44 -78.35 -30.85
C ILE A 941 77.40 -78.37 -29.32
N ALA A 942 78.09 -79.33 -28.73
CA ALA A 942 78.24 -79.43 -27.27
C ALA A 942 79.18 -78.35 -26.71
N ALA A 943 78.80 -77.76 -25.58
CA ALA A 943 79.56 -76.70 -24.92
C ALA A 943 81.01 -77.12 -24.60
N GLY A 944 81.98 -76.42 -25.20
CA GLY A 944 83.42 -76.67 -25.02
C GLY A 944 84.13 -77.36 -26.20
N ALA A 945 83.40 -77.79 -27.24
CA ALA A 945 84.01 -78.38 -28.43
C ALA A 945 84.69 -77.32 -29.34
N THR A 946 85.90 -77.63 -29.82
CA THR A 946 86.67 -76.77 -30.74
C THR A 946 86.56 -77.18 -32.22
N THR A 947 85.88 -78.29 -32.52
CA THR A 947 85.66 -78.81 -33.89
C THR A 947 84.31 -79.51 -34.01
N ILE A 948 83.79 -79.60 -35.25
CA ILE A 948 82.61 -80.39 -35.61
C ILE A 948 83.05 -81.84 -35.80
N THR A 949 82.36 -82.79 -35.17
CA THR A 949 82.66 -84.23 -35.29
C THR A 949 81.83 -84.90 -36.38
N ALA A 950 82.32 -86.04 -36.90
CA ALA A 950 81.60 -86.90 -37.84
C ALA A 950 81.50 -88.34 -37.29
N PRO A 951 80.38 -89.06 -37.49
CA PRO A 951 80.21 -90.42 -36.99
C PRO A 951 81.07 -91.44 -37.75
N SER A 952 81.59 -92.44 -37.03
CA SER A 952 82.48 -93.49 -37.57
C SER A 952 82.20 -94.87 -36.94
N ASP A 953 80.94 -95.29 -36.99
CA ASP A 953 80.47 -96.62 -36.53
C ASP A 953 80.79 -97.70 -37.60
N GLU A 954 81.00 -98.95 -37.18
CA GLU A 954 81.16 -100.09 -38.09
C GLU A 954 79.92 -100.30 -38.97
N ARG A 955 78.72 -100.10 -38.41
CA ARG A 955 77.43 -100.23 -39.11
C ARG A 955 77.22 -99.22 -40.23
N TYR A 956 78.04 -98.17 -40.29
CA TYR A 956 78.00 -97.14 -41.33
C TYR A 956 79.12 -97.30 -42.37
N LYS A 957 79.80 -98.45 -42.40
CA LYS A 957 80.91 -98.74 -43.32
C LYS A 957 80.73 -100.09 -44.00
N GLU A 958 81.05 -100.13 -45.29
CA GLU A 958 81.14 -101.37 -46.08
C GLU A 958 82.55 -101.50 -46.71
N ASN A 959 82.90 -102.70 -47.17
CA ASN A 959 84.19 -103.00 -47.79
C ASN A 959 85.43 -102.64 -46.92
N ILE A 960 85.34 -102.86 -45.61
CA ILE A 960 86.41 -102.59 -44.64
C ILE A 960 87.61 -103.51 -44.94
N ALA A 961 88.77 -102.93 -45.23
CA ALA A 961 90.03 -103.62 -45.50
C ALA A 961 91.21 -102.91 -44.83
N ASP A 962 92.32 -103.62 -44.62
CA ASP A 962 93.55 -103.05 -44.05
C ASP A 962 94.17 -102.02 -45.01
N SER A 963 94.55 -100.85 -44.49
CA SER A 963 95.31 -99.87 -45.27
C SER A 963 96.67 -100.43 -45.66
N THR A 964 97.00 -100.36 -46.95
CA THR A 964 98.34 -100.59 -47.51
C THR A 964 99.18 -99.31 -47.58
N ALA A 965 98.55 -98.14 -47.49
CA ALA A 965 99.24 -96.88 -47.33
C ALA A 965 99.72 -96.72 -45.87
N GLY A 966 101.03 -96.52 -45.72
CA GLY A 966 101.72 -96.49 -44.43
C GLY A 966 103.01 -95.67 -44.51
N LEU A 967 104.13 -96.28 -44.13
CA LEU A 967 105.43 -95.62 -43.95
C LEU A 967 105.97 -95.01 -45.25
N SER A 968 105.71 -95.63 -46.40
CA SER A 968 106.06 -95.11 -47.72
C SER A 968 105.43 -93.73 -47.98
N PHE A 969 104.11 -93.62 -47.81
CA PHE A 969 103.39 -92.35 -47.96
C PHE A 969 103.79 -91.31 -46.90
N ILE A 970 103.98 -91.74 -45.64
CA ILE A 970 104.44 -90.83 -44.58
C ILE A 970 105.85 -90.30 -44.84
N ASN A 971 106.73 -91.06 -45.51
CA ASN A 971 108.07 -90.60 -45.92
C ASN A 971 108.03 -89.64 -47.13
N ASP A 972 107.06 -89.78 -48.04
CA ASP A 972 106.84 -88.86 -49.16
C ASP A 972 106.23 -87.51 -48.69
N LEU A 973 105.58 -87.49 -47.53
CA LEU A 973 105.08 -86.25 -46.92
C LEU A 973 106.20 -85.43 -46.31
N ARG A 974 106.19 -84.13 -46.61
CA ARG A 974 107.13 -83.15 -46.06
C ARG A 974 106.46 -82.22 -45.03
N PRO A 975 106.60 -82.48 -43.72
CA PRO A 975 106.28 -81.49 -42.70
C PRO A 975 107.14 -80.24 -42.92
N VAL A 976 106.51 -79.08 -42.93
CA VAL A 976 107.18 -77.78 -43.09
C VAL A 976 106.86 -76.86 -41.93
N THR A 977 107.83 -76.01 -41.60
CA THR A 977 107.59 -74.79 -40.83
C THR A 977 107.42 -73.62 -41.79
N PHE A 978 106.39 -72.80 -41.57
CA PHE A 978 106.08 -71.67 -42.43
C PHE A 978 105.53 -70.50 -41.63
N GLN A 979 105.70 -69.29 -42.15
CA GLN A 979 104.92 -68.13 -41.73
C GLN A 979 103.93 -67.81 -42.83
N TRP A 980 102.70 -67.46 -42.48
CA TRP A 980 101.73 -66.96 -43.45
C TRP A 980 102.29 -65.72 -44.17
N LYS A 981 102.22 -65.71 -45.50
CA LYS A 981 102.62 -64.54 -46.29
C LYS A 981 101.86 -63.29 -45.84
N LYS A 982 102.44 -62.11 -46.06
CA LYS A 982 101.64 -60.88 -46.00
C LYS A 982 100.64 -60.88 -47.15
N GLU A 983 99.49 -60.26 -46.96
CA GLU A 983 98.42 -60.17 -47.96
C GLU A 983 98.96 -59.59 -49.29
N LYS A 984 99.86 -58.59 -49.22
CA LYS A 984 100.55 -58.03 -50.40
C LYS A 984 101.53 -58.97 -51.13
N ASP A 985 101.97 -60.06 -50.49
CA ASP A 985 102.96 -61.02 -51.04
C ASP A 985 102.29 -62.28 -51.64
N VAL A 986 100.95 -62.31 -51.62
CA VAL A 986 100.10 -63.32 -52.29
C VAL A 986 99.94 -62.96 -53.77
N PRO A 987 99.80 -63.92 -54.71
CA PRO A 987 99.45 -63.60 -56.10
C PRO A 987 98.19 -62.73 -56.20
N SER A 988 98.22 -61.70 -57.07
CA SER A 988 97.17 -60.68 -57.17
C SER A 988 95.80 -61.20 -57.64
N ASN A 989 95.76 -62.40 -58.24
CA ASN A 989 94.54 -63.10 -58.62
C ASN A 989 93.88 -63.91 -57.49
N HIS A 990 94.48 -63.97 -56.29
CA HIS A 990 93.94 -64.73 -55.16
C HIS A 990 93.19 -63.81 -54.18
N ARG A 991 92.05 -64.28 -53.65
CA ARG A 991 91.14 -63.49 -52.78
C ARG A 991 91.71 -62.93 -51.46
N SER A 992 92.95 -63.27 -51.13
CA SER A 992 93.67 -62.74 -49.95
C SER A 992 94.72 -61.69 -50.32
N TYR A 993 94.83 -61.31 -51.59
CA TYR A 993 95.70 -60.21 -51.98
C TYR A 993 95.07 -58.88 -51.59
N VAL A 994 95.83 -58.08 -50.84
CA VAL A 994 95.48 -56.68 -50.52
C VAL A 994 96.72 -55.85 -50.78
N GLU A 995 96.65 -55.00 -51.81
CA GLU A 995 97.77 -54.16 -52.22
C GLU A 995 98.24 -53.26 -51.06
N GLY A 996 99.53 -53.27 -50.79
CA GLY A 996 100.15 -52.51 -49.69
C GLY A 996 99.94 -53.06 -48.27
N SER A 997 99.13 -54.10 -48.06
CA SER A 997 98.88 -54.62 -46.70
C SER A 997 100.07 -55.41 -46.14
N ASP A 998 100.57 -54.96 -44.98
CA ASP A 998 101.59 -55.66 -44.20
C ASP A 998 101.02 -56.72 -43.23
N LYS A 999 99.69 -56.89 -43.17
CA LYS A 999 99.05 -57.96 -42.39
C LYS A 999 99.33 -59.32 -43.03
N ARG A 1000 99.41 -60.37 -42.22
CA ARG A 1000 99.53 -61.76 -42.69
C ARG A 1000 98.16 -62.36 -42.97
N VAL A 1001 98.08 -63.21 -43.99
CA VAL A 1001 96.83 -63.82 -44.48
C VAL A 1001 96.07 -64.60 -43.39
N MET A 1002 96.80 -65.18 -42.43
CA MET A 1002 96.30 -65.72 -41.16
C MET A 1002 97.39 -65.52 -40.08
N ASN A 1003 96.99 -65.49 -38.81
CA ASN A 1003 97.80 -65.23 -37.60
C ASN A 1003 98.69 -63.96 -37.68
N SER A 1004 98.32 -62.94 -36.92
CA SER A 1004 98.93 -61.59 -36.98
C SER A 1004 100.41 -61.55 -36.59
N ASP A 1005 100.85 -62.47 -35.74
CA ASP A 1005 102.02 -62.23 -34.87
C ASP A 1005 103.35 -62.74 -35.48
N GLY A 1006 103.32 -63.19 -36.73
CA GLY A 1006 104.51 -63.65 -37.46
C GLY A 1006 105.10 -64.96 -36.95
N GLU A 1007 104.34 -65.69 -36.15
CA GLU A 1007 104.71 -66.98 -35.57
C GLU A 1007 105.06 -68.02 -36.65
N ILE A 1008 105.99 -68.89 -36.30
CA ILE A 1008 106.33 -70.06 -37.11
C ILE A 1008 105.24 -71.12 -36.87
N ASN A 1009 104.44 -71.38 -37.90
CA ASN A 1009 103.41 -72.40 -37.90
C ASN A 1009 104.01 -73.72 -38.42
N HIS A 1010 103.56 -74.85 -37.88
CA HIS A 1010 103.94 -76.19 -38.34
C HIS A 1010 102.77 -76.82 -39.12
N GLY A 1011 103.05 -77.44 -40.25
CA GLY A 1011 102.01 -78.11 -41.05
C GLY A 1011 102.54 -78.66 -42.37
N PHE A 1012 101.68 -78.71 -43.38
CA PHE A 1012 102.01 -79.22 -44.71
C PHE A 1012 101.57 -78.21 -45.80
N ILE A 1013 102.29 -78.16 -46.91
CA ILE A 1013 101.83 -77.44 -48.11
C ILE A 1013 100.81 -78.32 -48.84
N ALA A 1014 99.61 -77.81 -49.08
CA ALA A 1014 98.52 -78.60 -49.66
C ALA A 1014 98.86 -79.20 -51.03
N GLN A 1015 99.58 -78.46 -51.86
CA GLN A 1015 100.06 -78.91 -53.18
C GLN A 1015 101.08 -80.06 -53.06
N GLU A 1016 101.93 -80.06 -52.02
CA GLU A 1016 102.90 -81.12 -51.76
C GLU A 1016 102.21 -82.38 -51.24
N VAL A 1017 101.21 -82.22 -50.35
CA VAL A 1017 100.32 -83.31 -49.91
C VAL A 1017 99.60 -83.93 -51.10
N LYS A 1018 99.03 -83.11 -52.00
CA LYS A 1018 98.38 -83.61 -53.22
C LYS A 1018 99.34 -84.43 -54.06
N THR A 1019 100.59 -83.98 -54.21
CA THR A 1019 101.62 -84.68 -54.99
C THR A 1019 101.98 -86.03 -54.35
N ALA A 1020 102.13 -86.08 -53.03
CA ALA A 1020 102.33 -87.34 -52.30
C ALA A 1020 101.13 -88.29 -52.45
N ILE A 1021 99.89 -87.78 -52.43
CA ILE A 1021 98.68 -88.60 -52.66
C ILE A 1021 98.64 -89.10 -54.12
N ASP A 1022 98.98 -88.26 -55.10
CA ASP A 1022 99.02 -88.64 -56.53
C ASP A 1022 100.09 -89.70 -56.85
N ASN A 1023 101.19 -89.75 -56.09
CA ASN A 1023 102.22 -90.79 -56.17
C ASN A 1023 101.76 -92.16 -55.63
N HIS A 1024 100.79 -92.15 -54.71
CA HIS A 1024 100.27 -93.33 -54.02
C HIS A 1024 98.92 -93.74 -54.60
N SER A 1025 98.94 -94.66 -55.57
CA SER A 1025 97.75 -95.14 -56.28
C SER A 1025 96.62 -95.65 -55.37
N GLU A 1026 96.97 -96.16 -54.19
CA GLU A 1026 96.11 -96.67 -53.15
C GLU A 1026 95.41 -95.59 -52.29
N LEU A 1027 95.83 -94.33 -52.39
CA LEU A 1027 95.21 -93.17 -51.71
C LEU A 1027 94.52 -92.20 -52.68
N LYS A 1028 94.85 -92.28 -53.97
CA LYS A 1028 94.49 -91.26 -54.95
C LYS A 1028 92.98 -91.01 -55.10
N ASP A 1029 92.18 -92.06 -54.98
CA ASP A 1029 90.73 -92.00 -55.11
C ASP A 1029 90.07 -92.19 -53.73
N GLY A 1030 89.56 -91.09 -53.15
CA GLY A 1030 88.74 -91.11 -51.93
C GLY A 1030 89.45 -90.76 -50.60
N PHE A 1031 90.72 -90.33 -50.61
CA PHE A 1031 91.40 -89.88 -49.40
C PHE A 1031 91.25 -88.36 -49.15
N ASP A 1032 90.30 -87.98 -48.31
CA ASP A 1032 89.94 -86.58 -47.98
C ASP A 1032 91.00 -85.78 -47.20
N MET A 1033 92.27 -86.21 -47.18
CA MET A 1033 93.37 -85.43 -46.62
C MET A 1033 93.63 -84.14 -47.40
N TRP A 1034 93.31 -84.10 -48.70
CA TRP A 1034 93.44 -82.91 -49.55
C TRP A 1034 92.10 -82.56 -50.20
N SER A 1035 91.80 -81.27 -50.30
CA SER A 1035 90.65 -80.75 -51.06
C SER A 1035 90.99 -79.42 -51.72
N GLU A 1036 90.31 -79.09 -52.81
CA GLU A 1036 90.45 -77.84 -53.54
C GLU A 1036 89.11 -77.13 -53.72
N GLU A 1037 89.11 -75.83 -53.44
CA GLU A 1037 88.00 -74.95 -53.74
C GLU A 1037 88.01 -74.64 -55.26
N ASN A 1038 87.23 -75.38 -56.06
CA ASN A 1038 87.16 -75.19 -57.51
C ASN A 1038 86.62 -73.79 -57.88
N ILE A 1039 87.48 -72.92 -58.40
CA ILE A 1039 87.13 -71.57 -58.89
C ILE A 1039 87.61 -71.45 -60.34
N GLU A 1040 86.70 -71.13 -61.27
CA GLU A 1040 87.06 -70.84 -62.66
C GLU A 1040 88.04 -69.66 -62.74
N GLY A 1041 89.12 -69.82 -63.51
CA GLY A 1041 90.17 -68.80 -63.69
C GLY A 1041 91.44 -69.01 -62.83
N GLY A 1042 91.43 -69.93 -61.87
CA GLY A 1042 92.61 -70.28 -61.07
C GLY A 1042 92.89 -69.31 -59.93
N GLY A 1043 92.84 -69.82 -58.69
CA GLY A 1043 92.90 -69.02 -57.46
C GLY A 1043 92.16 -69.63 -56.26
N GLY A 1044 91.62 -70.84 -56.41
CA GLY A 1044 91.06 -71.65 -55.34
C GLY A 1044 92.04 -71.91 -54.20
N ARG A 1045 91.53 -71.97 -52.97
CA ARG A 1045 92.34 -72.43 -51.83
C ARG A 1045 92.33 -73.95 -51.78
N GLN A 1046 93.51 -74.54 -51.86
CA GLN A 1046 93.72 -75.93 -51.46
C GLN A 1046 93.83 -76.02 -49.93
N ARG A 1047 93.29 -77.10 -49.38
CA ARG A 1047 93.20 -77.34 -47.93
C ARG A 1047 93.74 -78.73 -47.63
N VAL A 1048 94.38 -78.86 -46.47
CA VAL A 1048 94.71 -80.14 -45.88
C VAL A 1048 93.80 -80.41 -44.70
N ALA A 1049 93.44 -81.68 -44.48
CA ALA A 1049 92.72 -82.15 -43.31
C ALA A 1049 93.67 -83.04 -42.46
N PRO A 1050 94.44 -82.47 -41.51
CA PRO A 1050 95.45 -83.23 -40.77
C PRO A 1050 94.90 -84.41 -39.96
N ALA A 1051 93.60 -84.41 -39.62
CA ALA A 1051 92.96 -85.54 -38.96
C ALA A 1051 92.93 -86.82 -39.84
N ALA A 1052 92.88 -86.68 -41.17
CA ALA A 1052 92.90 -87.81 -42.10
C ALA A 1052 94.25 -88.56 -42.11
N LEU A 1053 95.33 -87.95 -41.60
CA LEU A 1053 96.62 -88.63 -41.42
C LEU A 1053 96.61 -89.70 -40.33
N ILE A 1054 95.72 -89.59 -39.34
CA ILE A 1054 95.84 -90.38 -38.10
C ILE A 1054 95.85 -91.90 -38.38
N PRO A 1055 94.95 -92.46 -39.23
CA PRO A 1055 95.01 -93.89 -39.60
C PRO A 1055 96.29 -94.29 -40.35
N ILE A 1056 96.80 -93.42 -41.22
CA ILE A 1056 97.99 -93.70 -42.05
C ILE A 1056 99.28 -93.60 -41.22
N LEU A 1057 99.34 -92.67 -40.27
CA LEU A 1057 100.40 -92.59 -39.26
C LEU A 1057 100.43 -93.83 -38.36
N VAL A 1058 99.27 -94.36 -37.96
CA VAL A 1058 99.20 -95.64 -37.22
C VAL A 1058 99.79 -96.78 -38.05
N LYS A 1059 99.43 -96.88 -39.34
CA LYS A 1059 99.99 -97.91 -40.24
C LYS A 1059 101.50 -97.75 -40.42
N ALA A 1060 101.99 -96.53 -40.63
CA ALA A 1060 103.42 -96.23 -40.75
C ALA A 1060 104.21 -96.62 -39.48
N ILE A 1061 103.64 -96.36 -38.30
CA ILE A 1061 104.26 -96.76 -37.02
C ILE A 1061 104.29 -98.29 -36.88
N GLN A 1062 103.26 -99.01 -37.32
CA GLN A 1062 103.25 -100.49 -37.33
C GLN A 1062 104.36 -101.05 -38.23
N GLU A 1063 104.52 -100.50 -39.44
CA GLU A 1063 105.56 -100.90 -40.40
C GLU A 1063 106.97 -100.61 -39.87
N LEU A 1064 107.20 -99.40 -39.35
CA LEU A 1064 108.47 -99.01 -38.72
C LEU A 1064 108.79 -99.91 -37.51
N SER A 1065 107.77 -100.28 -36.71
CA SER A 1065 107.94 -101.19 -35.57
C SER A 1065 108.33 -102.60 -36.02
N ALA A 1066 107.82 -103.10 -37.15
CA ALA A 1066 108.22 -104.39 -37.71
C ALA A 1066 109.66 -104.36 -38.26
N GLU A 1067 110.06 -103.26 -38.89
CA GLU A 1067 111.43 -103.05 -39.39
C GLU A 1067 112.44 -102.97 -38.22
N ILE A 1068 112.06 -102.32 -37.11
CA ILE A 1068 112.84 -102.28 -35.86
C ILE A 1068 113.01 -103.67 -35.23
N GLU A 1069 111.96 -104.50 -35.16
CA GLU A 1069 112.09 -105.89 -34.66
C GLU A 1069 112.96 -106.75 -35.58
N THR A 1070 112.89 -106.52 -36.90
CA THR A 1070 113.77 -107.19 -37.86
C THR A 1070 115.24 -106.81 -37.60
N LEU A 1071 115.54 -105.53 -37.40
CA LEU A 1071 116.88 -105.03 -37.05
C LEU A 1071 117.40 -105.58 -35.71
N LYS A 1072 116.54 -105.76 -34.70
CA LYS A 1072 116.93 -106.35 -33.40
C LYS A 1072 117.25 -107.85 -33.49
N SER A 1073 116.72 -108.56 -34.49
CA SER A 1073 116.93 -110.01 -34.66
C SER A 1073 118.22 -110.39 -35.40
N GLY A 1074 118.97 -109.40 -35.90
CA GLY A 1074 120.14 -109.57 -36.78
C GLY A 1074 121.46 -108.99 -36.24
N GLY A 1075 121.66 -108.96 -34.92
CA GLY A 1075 122.88 -108.47 -34.26
C GLY A 1075 123.30 -109.31 -33.06
#